data_AF-A0A233W5L5-F1
#
_entry.id   AF-A0A233W5L5-F1
#
_cell.length_a   1.000
_cell.length_b   1.000
_cell.length_c   1.000
_cell.angle_alpha   90.00
_cell.angle_beta   90.00
_cell.angle_gamma   90.00
#
_symmetry.space_group_name_H-M   'P 1'
#
loop_
_entity.id
_entity.type
_entity.pdbx_description
1 polymer ?
#
loop_
_entity_poly.entity_id
_entity_poly.type
_entity_poly.pdbx_seq_one_letter_code
_entity_poly.pdbx_strand_id
1 'polypeptide(L)'
;MNKKLVAALTLSVLLLSTNSFAANETQKLDAIKKLGLKIDQSIDKSNLKDEIKLQNGITLKFDKEGKLIGIDALSSTEKLFSGKSDDKFEDYLNSTISKLQKDGYIPKEYKLVDQQDILDNGYKVVFEKENSFNVKNPYNIITVSFDKKTNELKNFNKIGDFEVTKKPSVKIEDAKKVAIEKLKGIKDFDETKVKSETTVVDIDKLPTKFTQNNGLKVSYVFEYEGTKVYVDANTKELLGADKLKSNADTQSTKPYVVSRINGKNRIDTSIQIAKSYIKSSEFAILANQNNFPDSLSATVLSKKYNAPILLTDAKKSDKSLIQEIKRLQTKYFVKIGGEKSISNEVAKQLLPEKSKVRSFKGADRYATNAEIIKEFKDADTCIIASGENFADSLSIGAYATKNGYPIVLVQKNKINDVTKQALKDSKIKKCYIVGGENSVSKSLEKELPQVIERIAGNDRYETSLKIADKFYKDAEGAYLASGEVFADSLAINPIAAKFDVPLILTPKDKLPQKTLEYLEKSKIIQVAIIGGEKTVSKQIQQELAKNNQEVATTVTFTYTKDGKKVTRELTNAEANELAKLMNEHDKYVKDQRLKSIFDNYFTLVGANGRTKVAVSVNIEKNEVVIDDAILEKGATLNKDNELAKQYIKFIKNLKQN
;
A
#
# COMPACT_ATOMS: atom_id res chain seq x y z
N MET A 1 29.37 23.26 45.18
CA MET A 1 29.56 23.50 43.72
C MET A 1 30.97 24.04 43.53
N ASN A 2 31.83 23.39 42.72
CA ASN A 2 33.20 23.87 42.53
C ASN A 2 33.13 25.29 41.96
N LYS A 3 33.66 26.29 42.68
CA LYS A 3 33.55 27.72 42.29
C LYS A 3 34.08 27.96 40.88
N LYS A 4 34.99 27.11 40.37
CA LYS A 4 35.48 27.12 39.00
C LYS A 4 34.47 26.63 37.96
N LEU A 5 33.67 25.61 38.27
CA LEU A 5 32.63 25.08 37.37
C LEU A 5 31.43 26.03 37.30
N VAL A 6 31.08 26.65 38.43
CA VAL A 6 30.11 27.76 38.46
C VAL A 6 30.63 28.90 37.61
N ALA A 7 31.88 29.34 37.83
CA ALA A 7 32.47 30.41 37.06
C ALA A 7 32.50 30.11 35.55
N ALA A 8 32.79 28.86 35.14
CA ALA A 8 32.76 28.44 33.74
C ALA A 8 31.35 28.49 33.15
N LEU A 9 30.33 27.99 33.86
CA LEU A 9 28.93 28.03 33.43
C LEU A 9 28.41 29.46 33.34
N THR A 10 28.73 30.30 34.34
CA THR A 10 28.39 31.73 34.29
C THR A 10 29.12 32.39 33.13
N LEU A 11 30.38 32.03 32.85
CA LEU A 11 31.13 32.51 31.70
C LEU A 11 30.46 32.11 30.39
N SER A 12 30.10 30.84 30.22
CA SER A 12 29.45 30.33 29.01
C SER A 12 28.18 31.12 28.71
N VAL A 13 27.34 31.32 29.74
CA VAL A 13 26.10 32.09 29.60
C VAL A 13 26.37 33.56 29.28
N LEU A 14 27.34 34.19 29.94
CA LEU A 14 27.69 35.60 29.71
C LEU A 14 28.29 35.81 28.31
N LEU A 15 29.14 34.89 27.84
CA LEU A 15 29.84 34.96 26.55
C LEU A 15 28.94 34.59 25.36
N LEU A 16 27.97 33.69 25.56
CA LEU A 16 26.95 33.36 24.56
C LEU A 16 25.95 34.53 24.35
N SER A 17 25.78 35.39 25.36
CA SER A 17 24.84 36.52 25.29
C SER A 17 25.39 37.76 24.58
N THR A 18 26.72 37.90 24.45
CA THR A 18 27.34 39.13 23.92
C THR A 18 27.69 39.08 22.43
N ASN A 19 27.47 37.95 21.75
CA ASN A 19 27.52 37.73 20.30
C ASN A 19 28.76 38.25 19.50
N SER A 20 29.80 38.81 20.13
CA SER A 20 31.03 39.14 19.43
C SER A 20 32.25 39.11 20.36
N PHE A 21 33.14 38.15 20.13
CA PHE A 21 34.57 38.40 20.39
C PHE A 21 35.14 39.05 19.13
N ALA A 22 35.83 40.16 19.31
CA ALA A 22 36.25 41.02 18.21
C ALA A 22 37.38 40.38 17.37
N ALA A 23 37.52 40.85 16.13
CA ALA A 23 38.31 40.19 15.08
C ALA A 23 39.84 40.19 15.30
N ASN A 24 40.40 40.89 16.30
CA ASN A 24 41.85 40.93 16.55
C ASN A 24 42.24 40.72 18.03
N GLU A 25 43.49 40.29 18.27
CA GLU A 25 43.99 39.85 19.57
C GLU A 25 43.90 40.91 20.68
N THR A 26 44.19 42.18 20.37
CA THR A 26 44.14 43.26 21.36
C THR A 26 42.73 43.50 21.88
N GLN A 27 41.71 43.46 21.00
CA GLN A 27 40.32 43.63 21.40
C GLN A 27 39.79 42.41 22.18
N LYS A 28 40.24 41.19 21.85
CA LYS A 28 39.93 39.98 22.63
C LYS A 28 40.45 40.10 24.07
N LEU A 29 41.71 40.51 24.23
CA LEU A 29 42.33 40.69 25.55
C LEU A 29 41.63 41.79 26.37
N ASP A 30 41.23 42.89 25.73
CA ASP A 30 40.55 44.00 26.40
C ASP A 30 39.11 43.64 26.82
N ALA A 31 38.38 42.88 26.00
CA ALA A 31 37.07 42.35 26.33
C ALA A 31 37.13 41.39 27.54
N ILE A 32 38.11 40.49 27.56
CA ILE A 32 38.32 39.56 28.69
C ILE A 32 38.62 40.32 29.99
N LYS A 33 39.46 41.37 29.92
CA LYS A 33 39.74 42.25 31.08
C LYS A 33 38.52 43.03 31.54
N LYS A 34 37.71 43.58 30.62
CA LYS A 34 36.46 44.31 30.94
C LYS A 34 35.44 43.44 31.65
N LEU A 35 35.41 42.14 31.33
CA LEU A 35 34.59 41.14 32.03
C LEU A 35 35.17 40.73 33.41
N GLY A 36 36.25 41.38 33.87
CA GLY A 36 36.89 41.11 35.15
C GLY A 36 37.71 39.82 35.21
N LEU A 37 37.98 39.19 34.05
CA LEU A 37 38.69 37.92 33.98
C LEU A 37 40.20 38.15 33.86
N LYS A 38 40.98 37.41 34.65
CA LYS A 38 42.45 37.49 34.64
C LYS A 38 43.05 36.42 33.74
N ILE A 39 43.81 36.88 32.77
CA ILE A 39 44.55 36.04 31.82
C ILE A 39 45.82 35.54 32.50
N ASP A 40 46.20 34.29 32.24
CA ASP A 40 47.44 33.73 32.76
C ASP A 40 48.64 34.54 32.23
N GLN A 41 49.49 34.99 33.15
CA GLN A 41 50.61 35.88 32.83
C GLN A 41 51.79 35.16 32.19
N SER A 42 51.81 33.82 32.26
CA SER A 42 52.85 32.97 31.66
C SER A 42 52.69 32.77 30.15
N ILE A 43 51.56 33.19 29.57
CA ILE A 43 51.30 33.06 28.13
C ILE A 43 52.01 34.19 27.37
N ASP A 44 52.64 33.86 26.23
CA ASP A 44 53.15 34.85 25.29
C ASP A 44 51.97 35.62 24.66
N LYS A 45 51.82 36.89 25.05
CA LYS A 45 50.70 37.75 24.66
C LYS A 45 50.84 38.29 23.23
N SER A 46 51.95 38.01 22.55
CA SER A 46 52.20 38.46 21.18
C SER A 46 51.81 37.43 20.11
N ASN A 47 51.37 36.23 20.50
CA ASN A 47 51.01 35.15 19.57
C ASN A 47 49.90 34.24 20.14
N LEU A 48 48.65 34.72 20.14
CA LEU A 48 47.47 34.12 20.80
C LEU A 48 46.47 33.53 19.80
N LYS A 49 46.96 32.87 18.75
CA LYS A 49 46.17 32.71 17.53
C LYS A 49 44.86 31.93 17.67
N ASP A 50 44.75 30.93 18.57
CA ASP A 50 43.53 30.10 18.65
C ASP A 50 43.04 29.78 20.07
N GLU A 51 43.82 30.02 21.13
CA GLU A 51 43.43 29.70 22.51
C GLU A 51 43.89 30.75 23.53
N ILE A 52 43.05 31.05 24.52
CA ILE A 52 43.39 31.91 25.66
C ILE A 52 43.15 31.18 26.96
N LYS A 53 44.20 31.00 27.76
CA LYS A 53 44.12 30.42 29.12
C LYS A 53 43.92 31.50 30.17
N LEU A 54 42.94 31.26 31.05
CA LEU A 54 42.65 32.13 32.20
C LEU A 54 43.37 31.62 33.45
N GLN A 55 43.72 32.51 34.39
CA GLN A 55 44.43 32.16 35.63
C GLN A 55 43.73 31.09 36.47
N ASN A 56 42.42 30.90 36.29
CA ASN A 56 41.65 29.88 37.00
C ASN A 56 41.73 28.48 36.36
N GLY A 57 42.46 28.31 35.25
CA GLY A 57 42.67 27.04 34.56
C GLY A 57 41.61 26.68 33.53
N ILE A 58 40.80 27.66 33.10
CA ILE A 58 39.85 27.52 31.97
C ILE A 58 40.55 27.90 30.68
N THR A 59 40.35 27.11 29.62
CA THR A 59 40.85 27.40 28.27
C THR A 59 39.70 27.81 27.35
N LEU A 60 39.80 29.00 26.77
CA LEU A 60 38.88 29.52 25.76
C LEU A 60 39.45 29.25 24.37
N LYS A 61 38.68 28.62 23.47
CA LYS A 61 39.09 28.31 22.10
C LYS A 61 38.33 29.14 21.09
N PHE A 62 39.05 29.69 20.12
CA PHE A 62 38.51 30.55 19.08
C PHE A 62 38.74 29.96 17.69
N ASP A 63 37.87 30.26 16.73
CA ASP A 63 38.13 30.00 15.32
C ASP A 63 39.05 31.07 14.71
N LYS A 64 39.42 30.85 13.44
CA LYS A 64 40.34 31.71 12.69
C LYS A 64 39.79 33.11 12.44
N GLU A 65 38.47 33.29 12.45
CA GLU A 65 37.80 34.60 12.38
C GLU A 65 37.68 35.28 13.76
N GLY A 66 38.04 34.58 14.84
CA GLY A 66 38.15 35.10 16.20
C GLY A 66 36.92 34.92 17.09
N LYS A 67 35.97 34.08 16.68
CA LYS A 67 34.76 33.75 17.44
C LYS A 67 35.01 32.60 18.42
N LEU A 68 34.43 32.67 19.61
CA LEU A 68 34.57 31.63 20.64
C LEU A 68 33.79 30.38 20.21
N ILE A 69 34.49 29.26 20.00
CA ILE A 69 33.91 27.99 19.52
C ILE A 69 33.94 26.88 20.58
N GLY A 70 34.67 27.08 21.68
CA GLY A 70 34.74 26.10 22.74
C GLY A 70 35.22 26.69 24.06
N ILE A 71 34.67 26.18 25.16
CA ILE A 71 35.16 26.45 26.51
C ILE A 71 35.54 25.09 27.09
N ASP A 72 36.85 24.84 27.21
CA ASP A 72 37.35 23.68 27.94
C ASP A 72 37.55 24.09 29.40
N ALA A 73 36.58 23.70 30.24
CA ALA A 73 36.54 24.01 31.65
C ALA A 73 36.89 22.81 32.55
N LEU A 74 37.15 21.63 31.98
CA LEU A 74 37.32 20.40 32.75
C LEU A 74 38.74 19.84 32.70
N SER A 75 39.63 20.36 31.85
CA SER A 75 41.06 20.02 31.89
C SER A 75 41.80 20.46 33.18
N SER A 76 41.12 21.16 34.11
CA SER A 76 41.62 21.41 35.48
C SER A 76 40.80 20.69 36.58
N THR A 77 40.08 19.63 36.22
CA THR A 77 39.26 18.82 37.15
C THR A 77 39.78 17.41 37.40
N GLU A 78 41.11 17.25 37.38
CA GLU A 78 41.86 16.11 37.96
C GLU A 78 41.48 15.78 39.43
N LYS A 79 40.53 16.48 40.06
CA LYS A 79 40.08 16.27 41.45
C LYS A 79 38.57 16.36 41.69
N LEU A 80 37.70 16.34 40.66
CA LEU A 80 36.25 16.29 40.92
C LEU A 80 35.73 14.87 41.16
N PHE A 81 36.51 13.84 40.82
CA PHE A 81 36.20 12.44 41.15
C PHE A 81 37.43 11.62 41.54
N SER A 82 38.54 12.27 41.95
CA SER A 82 39.74 11.59 42.45
C SER A 82 39.53 11.02 43.87
N GLY A 83 38.55 10.15 44.04
CA GLY A 83 38.72 9.05 44.95
C GLY A 83 39.34 7.95 44.13
N LYS A 84 40.61 7.61 44.36
CA LYS A 84 41.04 6.22 44.09
C LYS A 84 40.14 5.36 44.96
N SER A 85 39.06 4.92 44.37
CA SER A 85 38.18 3.93 44.95
C SER A 85 38.83 2.61 44.57
N ASP A 86 39.17 1.81 45.57
CA ASP A 86 39.57 0.40 45.39
C ASP A 86 38.38 -0.46 44.92
N ASP A 87 37.25 0.17 44.58
CA ASP A 87 36.07 -0.50 44.08
C ASP A 87 36.27 -0.92 42.62
N LYS A 88 35.56 -1.96 42.23
CA LYS A 88 35.59 -2.45 40.85
C LYS A 88 35.09 -1.33 39.93
N PHE A 89 35.75 -1.14 38.78
CA PHE A 89 35.40 -0.12 37.78
C PHE A 89 33.88 -0.03 37.49
N GLU A 90 33.19 -1.17 37.50
CA GLU A 90 31.74 -1.25 37.31
C GLU A 90 30.92 -0.54 38.39
N ASP A 91 31.35 -0.58 39.66
CA ASP A 91 30.66 0.09 40.76
C ASP A 91 30.80 1.62 40.63
N TYR A 92 31.99 2.08 40.21
CA TYR A 92 32.26 3.49 39.93
C TYR A 92 31.48 4.00 38.70
N LEU A 93 31.45 3.21 37.63
CA LEU A 93 30.70 3.51 36.41
C LEU A 93 29.21 3.71 36.69
N ASN A 94 28.61 2.73 37.37
CA ASN A 94 27.17 2.73 37.66
C ASN A 94 26.76 3.84 38.63
N SER A 95 27.58 4.12 39.66
CA SER A 95 27.33 5.21 40.59
C SER A 95 27.45 6.59 39.91
N THR A 96 28.41 6.77 39.01
CA THR A 96 28.60 8.01 38.26
C THR A 96 27.45 8.27 37.29
N ILE A 97 27.02 7.26 36.53
CA ILE A 97 25.85 7.37 35.64
C ILE A 97 24.59 7.71 36.43
N SER A 98 24.35 7.01 37.54
CA SER A 98 23.18 7.24 38.40
C SER A 98 23.14 8.67 38.92
N LYS A 99 24.29 9.23 39.28
CA LYS A 99 24.42 10.61 39.72
C LYS A 99 24.17 11.61 38.59
N LEU A 100 24.71 11.36 37.39
CA LEU A 100 24.46 12.19 36.20
C LEU A 100 22.98 12.21 35.81
N GLN A 101 22.27 11.09 35.96
CA GLN A 101 20.82 11.03 35.76
C GLN A 101 20.03 11.75 36.86
N LYS A 102 20.39 11.51 38.13
CA LYS A 102 19.76 12.16 39.30
C LYS A 102 19.86 13.68 39.24
N ASP A 103 21.02 14.18 38.85
CA ASP A 103 21.33 15.61 38.79
C ASP A 103 20.86 16.25 37.47
N GLY A 104 20.19 15.49 36.59
CA GLY A 104 19.54 15.99 35.37
C GLY A 104 20.47 16.22 34.17
N TYR A 105 21.73 15.79 34.24
CA TYR A 105 22.69 15.89 33.14
C TYR A 105 22.38 14.90 32.01
N ILE A 106 21.91 13.70 32.36
CA ILE A 106 21.33 12.74 31.42
C ILE A 106 19.81 12.74 31.65
N PRO A 107 19.01 13.37 30.77
CA PRO A 107 17.56 13.44 30.95
C PRO A 107 16.92 12.04 30.94
N LYS A 108 15.81 11.87 31.67
CA LYS A 108 15.16 10.56 31.88
C LYS A 108 14.72 9.87 30.58
N GLU A 109 14.48 10.65 29.53
CA GLU A 109 14.10 10.12 28.21
C GLU A 109 15.26 9.54 27.39
N TYR A 110 16.51 9.74 27.80
CA TYR A 110 17.70 9.15 27.18
C TYR A 110 17.99 7.80 27.82
N LYS A 111 17.88 6.73 27.03
CA LYS A 111 18.15 5.36 27.47
C LYS A 111 19.57 4.96 27.10
N LEU A 112 20.17 4.16 27.98
CA LEU A 112 21.45 3.53 27.70
C LEU A 112 21.28 2.56 26.52
N VAL A 113 22.08 2.74 25.47
CA VAL A 113 21.99 1.91 24.25
C VAL A 113 23.30 1.22 23.88
N ASP A 114 24.43 1.70 24.38
CA ASP A 114 25.73 1.13 24.06
C ASP A 114 26.74 1.37 25.19
N GLN A 115 27.58 0.37 25.42
CA GLN A 115 28.68 0.36 26.38
C GLN A 115 29.81 -0.48 25.79
N GLN A 116 30.99 0.12 25.65
CA GLN A 116 32.13 -0.58 25.07
C GLN A 116 33.47 -0.06 25.55
N ASP A 117 34.44 -0.96 25.62
CA ASP A 117 35.85 -0.62 25.70
C ASP A 117 36.28 0.16 24.45
N ILE A 118 37.12 1.16 24.67
CA ILE A 118 37.80 1.92 23.63
C ILE A 118 39.31 1.92 23.94
N LEU A 119 40.13 2.34 22.97
CA LEU A 119 41.59 2.30 23.09
C LEU A 119 42.10 3.07 24.33
N ASP A 120 43.31 2.70 24.79
CA ASP A 120 44.03 3.37 25.89
C ASP A 120 43.29 3.37 27.24
N ASN A 121 42.78 2.20 27.65
CA ASN A 121 42.01 1.97 28.87
C ASN A 121 40.70 2.79 28.94
N GLY A 122 40.21 3.32 27.82
CA GLY A 122 38.98 4.08 27.80
C GLY A 122 37.75 3.17 27.83
N TYR A 123 36.67 3.66 28.42
CA TYR A 123 35.36 3.02 28.37
C TYR A 123 34.30 4.04 28.00
N LYS A 124 33.46 3.74 27.02
CA LYS A 124 32.46 4.67 26.51
C LYS A 124 31.05 4.15 26.81
N VAL A 125 30.20 5.07 27.25
CA VAL A 125 28.77 4.84 27.50
C VAL A 125 27.96 5.82 26.68
N VAL A 126 26.95 5.31 25.97
CA VAL A 126 26.13 6.07 25.04
C VAL A 126 24.67 6.01 25.45
N PHE A 127 24.07 7.19 25.61
CA PHE A 127 22.65 7.33 25.83
C PHE A 127 21.99 7.94 24.61
N GLU A 128 20.90 7.32 24.16
CA GLU A 128 20.08 7.77 23.04
C GLU A 128 18.66 8.03 23.52
N LYS A 129 18.05 9.11 23.03
CA LYS A 129 16.62 9.35 23.19
C LYS A 129 15.86 8.54 22.14
N GLU A 130 15.11 7.53 22.58
CA GLU A 130 14.25 6.74 21.70
C GLU A 130 13.29 7.66 20.93
N ASN A 131 13.16 7.43 19.62
CA ASN A 131 12.04 7.95 18.86
C ASN A 131 11.06 6.81 18.56
N SER A 132 9.79 7.17 18.40
CA SER A 132 8.67 6.25 18.17
C SER A 132 8.74 5.46 16.86
N PHE A 133 9.82 5.62 16.08
CA PHE A 133 10.05 4.98 14.80
C PHE A 133 11.35 4.13 14.75
N ASN A 134 12.04 3.96 15.88
CA ASN A 134 13.23 3.13 16.04
C ASN A 134 14.41 3.48 15.09
N VAL A 135 14.61 4.78 14.82
CA VAL A 135 15.70 5.32 13.98
C VAL A 135 16.78 5.98 14.84
N LYS A 136 18.08 5.76 14.57
CA LYS A 136 19.18 6.41 15.30
C LYS A 136 19.45 7.83 14.76
N ASN A 137 19.43 8.85 15.63
CA ASN A 137 19.78 10.24 15.30
C ASN A 137 21.08 10.64 16.04
N PRO A 138 22.19 10.96 15.33
CA PRO A 138 23.47 11.29 15.96
C PRO A 138 23.46 12.57 16.82
N TYR A 139 22.46 13.43 16.66
CA TYR A 139 22.31 14.67 17.45
C TYR A 139 21.51 14.49 18.74
N ASN A 140 20.85 13.33 18.92
CA ASN A 140 20.15 12.94 20.15
C ASN A 140 20.97 11.92 20.95
N ILE A 141 22.29 12.11 20.95
CA ILE A 141 23.23 11.24 21.64
C ILE A 141 23.91 12.01 22.76
N ILE A 142 23.92 11.43 23.96
CA ILE A 142 24.80 11.84 25.04
C ILE A 142 25.89 10.78 25.14
N THR A 143 27.15 11.19 24.99
CA THR A 143 28.30 10.31 25.18
C THR A 143 29.02 10.69 26.47
N VAL A 144 29.29 9.67 27.28
CA VAL A 144 30.05 9.76 28.53
C VAL A 144 31.23 8.80 28.42
N SER A 145 32.46 9.28 28.60
CA SER A 145 33.66 8.44 28.48
C SER A 145 34.46 8.42 29.79
N PHE A 146 35.04 7.26 30.12
CA PHE A 146 35.76 6.98 31.36
C PHE A 146 37.16 6.41 31.09
N ASP A 147 38.06 6.47 32.06
CA ASP A 147 39.29 5.69 32.14
C ASP A 147 39.11 4.50 33.11
N LYS A 148 39.34 3.26 32.65
CA LYS A 148 39.18 2.04 33.44
C LYS A 148 40.30 1.82 34.45
N LYS A 149 41.46 2.42 34.23
CA LYS A 149 42.61 2.26 35.11
C LYS A 149 42.57 3.26 36.25
N THR A 150 42.13 4.48 35.98
CA THR A 150 42.10 5.55 36.99
C THR A 150 40.72 5.78 37.60
N ASN A 151 39.66 5.14 37.06
CA ASN A 151 38.27 5.40 37.43
C ASN A 151 37.95 6.90 37.29
N GLU A 152 38.26 7.50 36.14
CA GLU A 152 38.05 8.94 35.89
C GLU A 152 37.11 9.20 34.71
N LEU A 153 36.20 10.18 34.87
CA LEU A 153 35.37 10.68 33.77
C LEU A 153 36.21 11.58 32.84
N LYS A 154 36.36 11.20 31.57
CA LYS A 154 37.15 11.94 30.57
C LYS A 154 36.38 13.04 29.85
N ASN A 155 35.16 12.78 29.34
CA ASN A 155 34.42 13.72 28.48
C ASN A 155 32.89 13.62 28.65
N PHE A 156 32.17 14.75 28.47
CA PHE A 156 30.69 14.85 28.42
C PHE A 156 30.23 15.93 27.41
N ASN A 157 29.45 15.56 26.37
CA ASN A 157 29.03 16.46 25.26
C ASN A 157 27.49 16.48 25.03
N LYS A 158 26.92 17.67 24.73
CA LYS A 158 25.50 17.92 24.36
C LYS A 158 25.40 18.98 23.24
N ILE A 159 24.59 18.78 22.18
CA ILE A 159 24.50 19.67 20.98
C ILE A 159 23.06 20.26 20.85
N GLY A 160 22.90 21.52 20.36
CA GLY A 160 21.62 22.30 20.24
C GLY A 160 21.22 22.79 18.81
N ASP A 161 20.21 23.69 18.69
CA ASP A 161 19.35 24.00 17.50
C ASP A 161 19.94 24.85 16.33
N PHE A 162 19.21 24.95 15.18
CA PHE A 162 19.62 25.39 13.81
C PHE A 162 19.47 26.90 13.43
N GLU A 163 20.22 27.38 12.40
CA GLU A 163 20.15 28.73 11.77
C GLU A 163 20.09 28.67 10.20
N VAL A 164 19.29 29.54 9.54
CA VAL A 164 19.19 29.62 8.05
C VAL A 164 20.04 30.77 7.50
N THR A 165 21.07 30.47 6.70
CA THR A 165 22.11 31.44 6.29
C THR A 165 21.97 32.01 4.87
N LYS A 166 20.99 31.56 4.08
CA LYS A 166 20.77 32.01 2.69
C LYS A 166 19.29 32.23 2.39
N LYS A 167 18.98 33.28 1.61
CA LYS A 167 17.62 33.55 1.11
C LYS A 167 17.22 32.52 0.03
N PRO A 168 15.92 32.14 -0.06
CA PRO A 168 15.40 31.29 -1.13
C PRO A 168 15.73 31.78 -2.54
N SER A 169 16.08 30.86 -3.46
CA SER A 169 16.33 31.19 -4.87
C SER A 169 15.09 31.18 -5.76
N VAL A 170 14.00 30.52 -5.34
CA VAL A 170 12.74 30.44 -6.11
C VAL A 170 11.78 31.54 -5.66
N LYS A 171 11.09 32.18 -6.61
CA LYS A 171 10.03 33.15 -6.30
C LYS A 171 8.81 32.43 -5.74
N ILE A 172 8.20 32.99 -4.69
CA ILE A 172 7.08 32.38 -3.98
C ILE A 172 5.86 32.18 -4.90
N GLU A 173 5.64 33.06 -5.88
CA GLU A 173 4.55 32.97 -6.85
C GLU A 173 4.69 31.76 -7.78
N ASP A 174 5.93 31.42 -8.15
CA ASP A 174 6.21 30.25 -8.97
C ASP A 174 6.04 28.95 -8.18
N ALA A 175 6.43 28.95 -6.91
CA ALA A 175 6.15 27.85 -6.00
C ALA A 175 4.64 27.72 -5.71
N LYS A 176 3.90 28.83 -5.64
CA LYS A 176 2.45 28.86 -5.41
C LYS A 176 1.70 28.13 -6.52
N LYS A 177 2.10 28.31 -7.78
CA LYS A 177 1.51 27.57 -8.93
C LYS A 177 1.62 26.05 -8.76
N VAL A 178 2.77 25.57 -8.28
CA VAL A 178 2.98 24.13 -8.02
C VAL A 178 2.06 23.63 -6.91
N ALA A 179 1.89 24.42 -5.84
CA ALA A 179 1.01 24.07 -4.74
C ALA A 179 -0.48 24.11 -5.14
N ILE A 180 -0.89 25.07 -5.97
CA ILE A 180 -2.27 25.21 -6.46
C ILE A 180 -2.69 23.99 -7.26
N GLU A 181 -1.86 23.46 -8.16
CA GLU A 181 -2.16 22.21 -8.88
C GLU A 181 -2.48 21.05 -7.93
N LYS A 182 -1.87 21.04 -6.73
CA LYS A 182 -2.18 20.04 -5.70
C LYS A 182 -3.46 20.35 -4.92
N LEU A 183 -3.75 21.61 -4.65
CA LEU A 183 -4.89 22.07 -3.85
C LEU A 183 -6.21 22.15 -4.65
N LYS A 184 -6.16 22.25 -5.99
CA LYS A 184 -7.33 22.23 -6.90
C LYS A 184 -8.24 21.00 -6.73
N GLY A 185 -7.76 19.94 -6.09
CA GLY A 185 -8.56 18.76 -5.74
C GLY A 185 -9.52 18.95 -4.56
N ILE A 186 -9.46 20.08 -3.85
CA ILE A 186 -10.37 20.42 -2.75
C ILE A 186 -11.68 20.99 -3.31
N LYS A 187 -12.82 20.55 -2.78
CA LYS A 187 -14.14 21.05 -3.20
C LYS A 187 -14.23 22.56 -2.90
N ASP A 188 -14.82 23.32 -3.83
CA ASP A 188 -15.00 24.77 -3.70
C ASP A 188 -13.67 25.54 -3.52
N PHE A 189 -12.57 25.00 -4.06
CA PHE A 189 -11.24 25.60 -3.96
C PHE A 189 -11.20 27.01 -4.56
N ASP A 190 -10.75 27.96 -3.74
CA ASP A 190 -10.54 29.35 -4.10
C ASP A 190 -9.06 29.73 -3.91
N GLU A 191 -8.36 29.93 -5.02
CA GLU A 191 -6.94 30.28 -5.03
C GLU A 191 -6.61 31.55 -4.21
N THR A 192 -7.57 32.48 -4.09
CA THR A 192 -7.38 33.73 -3.36
C THR A 192 -7.24 33.53 -1.85
N LYS A 193 -7.72 32.39 -1.32
CA LYS A 193 -7.66 32.07 0.12
C LYS A 193 -6.41 31.29 0.53
N VAL A 194 -5.51 30.96 -0.41
CA VAL A 194 -4.28 30.23 -0.13
C VAL A 194 -3.28 31.12 0.63
N LYS A 195 -2.92 30.72 1.85
CA LYS A 195 -1.90 31.36 2.68
C LYS A 195 -0.53 30.74 2.40
N SER A 196 0.56 31.46 2.68
CA SER A 196 1.92 30.95 2.50
C SER A 196 2.88 31.42 3.58
N GLU A 197 3.79 30.55 4.01
CA GLU A 197 4.91 30.85 4.92
C GLU A 197 6.22 30.21 4.42
N THR A 198 7.37 30.66 4.92
CA THR A 198 8.70 30.06 4.64
C THR A 198 9.26 29.49 5.93
N THR A 199 9.65 28.21 5.93
CA THR A 199 10.18 27.53 7.13
C THR A 199 11.18 26.42 6.77
N VAL A 200 11.87 25.89 7.78
CA VAL A 200 12.69 24.68 7.64
C VAL A 200 11.82 23.46 7.95
N VAL A 201 11.70 22.58 6.98
CA VAL A 201 10.86 21.38 7.06
C VAL A 201 11.74 20.16 7.04
N ASP A 202 11.52 19.26 7.99
CA ASP A 202 12.07 17.91 7.93
C ASP A 202 11.24 17.11 6.93
N ILE A 203 11.78 16.91 5.72
CA ILE A 203 11.09 16.14 4.67
C ILE A 203 10.73 14.76 5.22
N ASP A 204 11.54 14.22 6.13
CA ASP A 204 11.35 12.88 6.66
C ASP A 204 10.11 12.72 7.52
N LYS A 205 9.60 13.83 8.06
CA LYS A 205 8.40 13.89 8.90
C LYS A 205 7.16 14.34 8.14
N LEU A 206 7.26 14.61 6.84
CA LEU A 206 6.09 15.02 6.07
C LEU A 206 5.09 13.87 5.95
N PRO A 207 3.77 14.12 6.16
CA PRO A 207 2.74 13.09 6.09
C PRO A 207 2.67 12.36 4.75
N THR A 208 3.04 13.04 3.67
CA THR A 208 3.20 12.47 2.33
C THR A 208 4.40 13.15 1.68
N LYS A 209 5.38 12.37 1.21
CA LYS A 209 6.55 12.85 0.47
C LYS A 209 6.31 12.66 -1.03
N PHE A 210 6.71 13.66 -1.82
CA PHE A 210 6.68 13.58 -3.29
C PHE A 210 8.07 13.56 -3.91
N THR A 211 9.09 13.93 -3.12
CA THR A 211 10.50 13.84 -3.48
C THR A 211 11.14 12.58 -2.89
N GLN A 212 12.22 12.10 -3.54
CA GLN A 212 13.12 11.09 -2.97
C GLN A 212 14.21 11.71 -2.07
N ASN A 213 14.25 13.04 -1.97
CA ASN A 213 15.16 13.77 -1.08
C ASN A 213 14.78 13.55 0.40
N ASN A 214 15.78 13.56 1.27
CA ASN A 214 15.63 13.38 2.71
C ASN A 214 16.27 14.53 3.48
N GLY A 215 15.97 14.62 4.78
CA GLY A 215 16.51 15.63 5.70
C GLY A 215 15.79 16.99 5.67
N LEU A 216 16.43 17.97 6.32
CA LEU A 216 15.87 19.32 6.50
C LEU A 216 16.02 20.17 5.22
N LYS A 217 14.96 20.87 4.83
CA LYS A 217 14.94 21.81 3.69
C LYS A 217 14.25 23.13 4.03
N VAL A 218 14.77 24.23 3.48
CA VAL A 218 14.05 25.51 3.45
C VAL A 218 12.93 25.40 2.43
N SER A 219 11.69 25.57 2.87
CA SER A 219 10.49 25.29 2.10
C SER A 219 9.48 26.43 2.18
N TYR A 220 8.76 26.67 1.08
CA TYR A 220 7.50 27.39 1.09
C TYR A 220 6.37 26.43 1.47
N VAL A 221 5.57 26.82 2.46
CA VAL A 221 4.41 26.06 2.92
C VAL A 221 3.16 26.82 2.52
N PHE A 222 2.34 26.23 1.67
CA PHE A 222 1.08 26.80 1.21
C PHE A 222 -0.08 26.12 1.93
N GLU A 223 -0.96 26.90 2.55
CA GLU A 223 -2.08 26.39 3.33
C GLU A 223 -3.43 26.83 2.75
N TYR A 224 -4.35 25.88 2.58
CA TYR A 224 -5.76 26.13 2.27
C TYR A 224 -6.64 25.27 3.17
N GLU A 225 -7.54 25.90 3.93
CA GLU A 225 -8.48 25.24 4.86
C GLU A 225 -7.81 24.21 5.80
N GLY A 226 -6.60 24.51 6.28
CA GLY A 226 -5.82 23.65 7.16
C GLY A 226 -5.11 22.47 6.48
N THR A 227 -5.06 22.44 5.14
CA THR A 227 -4.20 21.51 4.39
C THR A 227 -2.94 22.24 3.94
N LYS A 228 -1.76 21.74 4.31
CA LYS A 228 -0.47 22.31 3.89
C LYS A 228 0.16 21.57 2.72
N VAL A 229 0.80 22.30 1.81
CA VAL A 229 1.61 21.79 0.70
C VAL A 229 3.00 22.40 0.79
N TYR A 230 4.03 21.56 0.72
CA TYR A 230 5.42 21.93 0.97
C TYR A 230 6.20 21.90 -0.35
N VAL A 231 6.74 23.05 -0.76
CA VAL A 231 7.53 23.23 -1.98
C VAL A 231 8.92 23.72 -1.60
N ASP A 232 9.97 23.11 -2.15
CA ASP A 232 11.35 23.49 -1.88
C ASP A 232 11.59 24.93 -2.36
N ALA A 233 12.09 25.77 -1.45
CA ALA A 233 12.27 27.20 -1.69
C ALA A 233 13.47 27.51 -2.61
N ASN A 234 14.28 26.50 -2.95
CA ASN A 234 15.46 26.64 -3.80
C ASN A 234 15.34 25.89 -5.13
N THR A 235 14.62 24.77 -5.16
CA THR A 235 14.51 23.93 -6.37
C THR A 235 13.13 23.97 -7.04
N LYS A 236 12.11 24.54 -6.37
CA LYS A 236 10.69 24.52 -6.79
C LYS A 236 10.09 23.11 -6.80
N GLU A 237 10.82 22.12 -6.29
CA GLU A 237 10.36 20.74 -6.22
C GLU A 237 9.25 20.61 -5.17
N LEU A 238 8.22 19.83 -5.48
CA LEU A 238 7.19 19.48 -4.50
C LEU A 238 7.78 18.47 -3.51
N LEU A 239 7.94 18.88 -2.25
CA LEU A 239 8.56 18.06 -1.21
C LEU A 239 7.54 17.11 -0.59
N GLY A 240 6.34 17.62 -0.29
CA GLY A 240 5.30 16.86 0.36
C GLY A 240 4.00 17.65 0.50
N ALA A 241 3.01 17.04 1.14
CA ALA A 241 1.79 17.71 1.56
C ALA A 241 1.24 17.02 2.80
N ASP A 242 0.43 17.74 3.56
CA ASP A 242 -0.52 17.12 4.47
C ASP A 242 -1.44 16.22 3.64
N LYS A 243 -1.98 15.17 4.28
CA LYS A 243 -3.09 14.46 3.68
C LYS A 243 -4.15 15.52 3.39
N LEU A 244 -4.46 15.72 2.11
CA LEU A 244 -5.63 16.49 1.71
C LEU A 244 -6.76 16.05 2.63
N LYS A 245 -7.55 17.00 3.15
CA LYS A 245 -8.85 16.68 3.75
C LYS A 245 -9.77 16.10 2.66
N SER A 246 -9.40 14.96 2.09
CA SER A 246 -10.34 13.98 1.61
C SER A 246 -11.13 13.60 2.84
N ASN A 247 -12.45 13.73 2.78
CA ASN A 247 -13.39 13.34 3.82
C ASN A 247 -13.01 11.98 4.46
N ALA A 248 -12.14 12.02 5.48
CA ALA A 248 -11.63 10.83 6.15
C ALA A 248 -12.69 10.21 7.08
N ASP A 249 -13.89 10.79 7.11
CA ASP A 249 -15.09 10.27 7.74
C ASP A 249 -16.24 9.99 6.76
N THR A 250 -16.02 9.98 5.44
CA THR A 250 -17.00 9.28 4.56
C THR A 250 -16.74 7.79 4.67
N GLN A 251 -17.11 7.24 5.82
CA GLN A 251 -17.55 5.86 5.83
C GLN A 251 -18.73 5.79 4.88
N SER A 252 -18.76 4.73 4.07
CA SER A 252 -19.97 4.42 3.33
C SER A 252 -21.18 4.47 4.28
N THR A 253 -22.34 4.90 3.80
CA THR A 253 -23.59 4.76 4.54
C THR A 253 -24.46 3.64 3.97
N LYS A 254 -24.15 3.17 2.75
CA LYS A 254 -24.87 2.10 2.09
C LYS A 254 -24.56 0.73 2.68
N PRO A 255 -25.57 -0.13 2.87
CA PRO A 255 -25.38 -1.51 3.30
C PRO A 255 -25.02 -2.39 2.09
N TYR A 256 -23.79 -2.30 1.57
CA TYR A 256 -23.37 -3.14 0.45
C TYR A 256 -23.44 -4.64 0.78
N VAL A 257 -23.98 -5.42 -0.16
CA VAL A 257 -23.86 -6.89 -0.17
C VAL A 257 -22.52 -7.24 -0.80
N VAL A 258 -21.57 -7.69 0.02
CA VAL A 258 -20.20 -7.96 -0.42
C VAL A 258 -19.94 -9.46 -0.49
N SER A 259 -19.45 -9.93 -1.63
CA SER A 259 -19.00 -11.31 -1.81
C SER A 259 -17.57 -11.34 -2.33
N ARG A 260 -16.93 -12.51 -2.32
CA ARG A 260 -15.62 -12.73 -2.92
C ARG A 260 -15.67 -13.92 -3.87
N ILE A 261 -14.86 -13.89 -4.92
CA ILE A 261 -14.56 -15.04 -5.79
C ILE A 261 -13.04 -15.11 -5.95
N ASN A 262 -12.44 -16.11 -5.35
CA ASN A 262 -11.01 -16.39 -5.37
C ASN A 262 -10.71 -17.89 -5.40
N GLY A 263 -9.54 -18.24 -5.90
CA GLY A 263 -8.91 -19.53 -5.72
C GLY A 263 -7.56 -19.42 -5.01
N LYS A 264 -6.89 -20.55 -4.83
CA LYS A 264 -5.55 -20.62 -4.21
C LYS A 264 -4.45 -19.90 -5.01
N ASN A 265 -4.68 -19.72 -6.31
CA ASN A 265 -3.81 -19.00 -7.24
C ASN A 265 -4.65 -18.47 -8.42
N ARG A 266 -4.04 -17.76 -9.36
CA ARG A 266 -4.74 -17.15 -10.51
C ARG A 266 -5.44 -18.16 -11.44
N ILE A 267 -4.86 -19.36 -11.63
CA ILE A 267 -5.49 -20.43 -12.41
C ILE A 267 -6.79 -20.87 -11.71
N ASP A 268 -6.68 -21.16 -10.41
CA ASP A 268 -7.82 -21.57 -9.60
C ASP A 268 -8.88 -20.46 -9.49
N THR A 269 -8.50 -19.18 -9.35
CA THR A 269 -9.47 -18.08 -9.40
C THR A 269 -10.28 -18.08 -10.70
N SER A 270 -9.64 -18.30 -11.86
CA SER A 270 -10.37 -18.38 -13.14
C SER A 270 -11.34 -19.57 -13.19
N ILE A 271 -10.99 -20.69 -12.56
CA ILE A 271 -11.86 -21.86 -12.39
C ILE A 271 -13.04 -21.53 -11.48
N GLN A 272 -12.81 -20.84 -10.36
CA GLN A 272 -13.87 -20.46 -9.41
C GLN A 272 -14.85 -19.45 -10.02
N ILE A 273 -14.38 -18.53 -10.86
CA ILE A 273 -15.23 -17.65 -11.66
C ILE A 273 -16.11 -18.49 -12.61
N ALA A 274 -15.52 -19.42 -13.37
CA ALA A 274 -16.28 -20.27 -14.28
C ALA A 274 -17.32 -21.13 -13.55
N LYS A 275 -16.97 -21.77 -12.42
CA LYS A 275 -17.90 -22.54 -11.58
C LYS A 275 -19.05 -21.70 -11.04
N SER A 276 -18.79 -20.45 -10.67
CA SER A 276 -19.81 -19.57 -10.09
C SER A 276 -20.89 -19.17 -11.09
N TYR A 277 -20.55 -19.06 -12.38
CA TYR A 277 -21.44 -18.44 -13.37
C TYR A 277 -21.77 -19.29 -14.59
N ILE A 278 -21.06 -20.40 -14.81
CA ILE A 278 -21.12 -21.17 -16.06
C ILE A 278 -21.35 -22.66 -15.74
N LYS A 279 -22.53 -23.15 -16.10
CA LYS A 279 -22.88 -24.57 -15.95
C LYS A 279 -22.12 -25.44 -16.96
N SER A 280 -22.13 -25.04 -18.23
CA SER A 280 -21.41 -25.67 -19.33
C SER A 280 -21.01 -24.62 -20.36
N SER A 281 -19.97 -24.92 -21.15
CA SER A 281 -19.51 -24.08 -22.25
C SER A 281 -18.79 -24.92 -23.30
N GLU A 282 -19.32 -24.93 -24.52
CA GLU A 282 -18.73 -25.70 -25.63
C GLU A 282 -17.36 -25.13 -26.05
N PHE A 283 -17.15 -23.83 -25.83
CA PHE A 283 -15.89 -23.12 -26.07
C PHE A 283 -15.22 -22.70 -24.75
N ALA A 284 -13.89 -22.72 -24.70
CA ALA A 284 -13.12 -22.02 -23.66
C ALA A 284 -11.94 -21.28 -24.28
N ILE A 285 -11.65 -20.09 -23.73
CA ILE A 285 -10.49 -19.29 -24.11
C ILE A 285 -9.38 -19.60 -23.12
N LEU A 286 -8.24 -20.10 -23.62
CA LEU A 286 -7.05 -20.36 -22.83
C LEU A 286 -6.08 -19.20 -22.97
N ALA A 287 -5.79 -18.56 -21.84
CA ALA A 287 -4.86 -17.43 -21.75
C ALA A 287 -3.73 -17.76 -20.77
N ASN A 288 -2.53 -17.25 -21.08
CA ASN A 288 -1.39 -17.44 -20.18
C ASN A 288 -1.56 -16.56 -18.94
N GLN A 289 -1.45 -17.19 -17.79
CA GLN A 289 -1.60 -16.58 -16.49
C GLN A 289 -0.64 -15.40 -16.25
N ASN A 290 0.54 -15.37 -16.88
CA ASN A 290 1.64 -14.41 -16.72
C ASN A 290 1.84 -13.46 -17.92
N ASN A 291 1.23 -13.74 -19.08
CA ASN A 291 1.40 -12.92 -20.28
C ASN A 291 0.14 -12.08 -20.56
N PHE A 292 0.07 -10.91 -19.91
CA PHE A 292 -1.08 -10.01 -19.98
C PHE A 292 -1.44 -9.53 -21.40
N PRO A 293 -0.50 -8.96 -22.19
CA PRO A 293 -0.88 -8.20 -23.38
C PRO A 293 -1.53 -9.04 -24.46
N ASP A 294 -1.04 -10.28 -24.65
CA ASP A 294 -1.70 -11.26 -25.52
C ASP A 294 -3.13 -11.54 -25.01
N SER A 295 -3.27 -11.66 -23.69
CA SER A 295 -4.50 -12.10 -23.04
C SER A 295 -5.58 -11.02 -22.90
N LEU A 296 -5.26 -9.72 -22.87
CA LEU A 296 -6.25 -8.64 -22.86
C LEU A 296 -7.13 -8.67 -24.11
N SER A 297 -6.52 -8.91 -25.27
CA SER A 297 -7.26 -9.01 -26.53
C SER A 297 -8.22 -10.20 -26.56
N ALA A 298 -7.97 -11.22 -25.73
CA ALA A 298 -8.85 -12.37 -25.58
C ALA A 298 -10.21 -12.02 -24.95
N THR A 299 -10.30 -10.90 -24.22
CA THR A 299 -11.51 -10.53 -23.49
C THR A 299 -12.70 -10.38 -24.44
N VAL A 300 -12.52 -9.73 -25.59
CA VAL A 300 -13.61 -9.49 -26.55
C VAL A 300 -14.00 -10.78 -27.29
N LEU A 301 -13.06 -11.72 -27.47
CA LEU A 301 -13.35 -13.04 -28.07
C LEU A 301 -14.35 -13.84 -27.23
N SER A 302 -14.44 -13.58 -25.92
CA SER A 302 -15.42 -14.26 -25.06
C SER A 302 -16.86 -13.97 -25.47
N LYS A 303 -17.17 -12.77 -26.00
CA LYS A 303 -18.48 -12.47 -26.59
C LYS A 303 -18.70 -13.28 -27.87
N LYS A 304 -17.69 -13.34 -28.74
CA LYS A 304 -17.79 -14.06 -30.03
C LYS A 304 -18.05 -15.55 -29.84
N TYR A 305 -17.39 -16.17 -28.87
CA TYR A 305 -17.47 -17.62 -28.62
C TYR A 305 -18.40 -18.00 -27.47
N ASN A 306 -19.01 -17.03 -26.78
CA ASN A 306 -19.76 -17.23 -25.54
C ASN A 306 -19.00 -18.13 -24.54
N ALA A 307 -17.75 -17.78 -24.28
CA ALA A 307 -16.77 -18.67 -23.63
C ALA A 307 -16.13 -18.02 -22.39
N PRO A 308 -15.87 -18.78 -21.31
CA PRO A 308 -15.02 -18.31 -20.23
C PRO A 308 -13.58 -18.10 -20.69
N ILE A 309 -12.87 -17.24 -19.96
CA ILE A 309 -11.41 -17.15 -20.00
C ILE A 309 -10.88 -17.99 -18.84
N LEU A 310 -10.16 -19.05 -19.18
CA LEU A 310 -9.47 -19.91 -18.23
C LEU A 310 -7.96 -19.66 -18.34
N LEU A 311 -7.32 -19.48 -17.19
CA LEU A 311 -5.89 -19.19 -17.14
C LEU A 311 -5.09 -20.48 -17.04
N THR A 312 -3.95 -20.53 -17.70
CA THR A 312 -3.01 -21.65 -17.64
C THR A 312 -1.55 -21.19 -17.57
N ASP A 313 -0.66 -22.07 -17.16
CA ASP A 313 0.78 -21.86 -17.23
C ASP A 313 1.30 -22.10 -18.67
N ALA A 314 2.46 -21.53 -18.98
CA ALA A 314 3.09 -21.72 -20.28
C ALA A 314 3.58 -23.17 -20.50
N LYS A 315 4.05 -23.84 -19.44
CA LYS A 315 4.76 -25.14 -19.53
C LYS A 315 4.17 -26.23 -18.64
N LYS A 316 3.31 -25.90 -17.67
CA LYS A 316 2.74 -26.86 -16.72
C LYS A 316 1.21 -26.92 -16.82
N SER A 317 0.67 -28.11 -17.09
CA SER A 317 -0.77 -28.35 -16.99
C SER A 317 -1.22 -28.47 -15.53
N ASP A 318 -2.37 -27.87 -15.19
CA ASP A 318 -2.99 -27.97 -13.86
C ASP A 318 -4.13 -29.00 -13.88
N LYS A 319 -4.09 -29.96 -12.94
CA LYS A 319 -5.10 -31.01 -12.83
C LYS A 319 -6.51 -30.45 -12.56
N SER A 320 -6.60 -29.39 -11.77
CA SER A 320 -7.86 -28.72 -11.44
C SER A 320 -8.46 -28.07 -12.69
N LEU A 321 -7.62 -27.53 -13.58
CA LEU A 321 -8.06 -26.98 -14.86
C LEU A 321 -8.58 -28.06 -15.81
N ILE A 322 -7.91 -29.22 -15.87
CA ILE A 322 -8.41 -30.38 -16.64
C ILE A 322 -9.80 -30.81 -16.14
N GLN A 323 -9.99 -30.87 -14.83
CA GLN A 323 -11.30 -31.20 -14.24
C GLN A 323 -12.36 -30.14 -14.58
N GLU A 324 -12.00 -28.87 -14.56
CA GLU A 324 -12.92 -27.79 -14.92
C GLU A 324 -13.31 -27.84 -16.40
N ILE A 325 -12.36 -28.09 -17.29
CA ILE A 325 -12.63 -28.28 -18.73
C ILE A 325 -13.61 -29.43 -18.96
N LYS A 326 -13.42 -30.56 -18.24
CA LYS A 326 -14.36 -31.69 -18.27
C LYS A 326 -15.74 -31.30 -17.74
N ARG A 327 -15.80 -30.59 -16.60
CA ARG A 327 -17.06 -30.11 -16.00
C ARG A 327 -17.84 -29.22 -16.96
N LEU A 328 -17.14 -28.31 -17.65
CA LEU A 328 -17.72 -27.41 -18.64
C LEU A 328 -18.16 -28.10 -19.93
N GLN A 329 -17.76 -29.36 -20.15
CA GLN A 329 -18.01 -30.11 -21.39
C GLN A 329 -17.44 -29.41 -22.63
N THR A 330 -16.30 -28.74 -22.47
CA THR A 330 -15.68 -27.96 -23.55
C THR A 330 -15.10 -28.85 -24.64
N LYS A 331 -15.36 -28.48 -25.91
CA LYS A 331 -14.91 -29.19 -27.11
C LYS A 331 -13.98 -28.34 -28.00
N TYR A 332 -14.14 -27.02 -27.95
CA TYR A 332 -13.39 -26.07 -28.78
C TYR A 332 -12.59 -25.14 -27.89
N PHE A 333 -11.32 -24.94 -28.24
CA PHE A 333 -10.41 -24.13 -27.44
C PHE A 333 -9.83 -23.01 -28.28
N VAL A 334 -9.90 -21.80 -27.73
CA VAL A 334 -9.31 -20.61 -28.30
C VAL A 334 -8.04 -20.31 -27.53
N LYS A 335 -6.90 -20.71 -28.08
CA LYS A 335 -5.58 -20.53 -27.49
C LYS A 335 -5.05 -19.15 -27.85
N ILE A 336 -4.64 -18.38 -26.83
CA ILE A 336 -4.13 -17.02 -27.00
C ILE A 336 -2.62 -17.01 -26.80
N GLY A 337 -1.91 -16.51 -27.82
CA GLY A 337 -0.46 -16.47 -27.88
C GLY A 337 0.16 -17.71 -28.52
N GLY A 338 1.44 -17.58 -28.87
CA GLY A 338 2.23 -18.64 -29.48
C GLY A 338 2.77 -19.67 -28.49
N GLU A 339 3.73 -20.47 -28.95
CA GLU A 339 4.35 -21.56 -28.17
C GLU A 339 5.01 -21.10 -26.86
N LYS A 340 5.60 -19.89 -26.89
CA LYS A 340 6.19 -19.27 -25.69
C LYS A 340 5.14 -18.83 -24.66
N SER A 341 3.91 -18.56 -25.11
CA SER A 341 2.81 -18.17 -24.23
C SER A 341 2.12 -19.41 -23.67
N ILE A 342 1.72 -20.35 -24.51
CA ILE A 342 1.14 -21.63 -24.06
C ILE A 342 1.75 -22.70 -24.96
N SER A 343 2.48 -23.67 -24.41
CA SER A 343 3.09 -24.72 -25.24
C SER A 343 2.03 -25.65 -25.82
N ASN A 344 2.35 -26.30 -26.94
CA ASN A 344 1.47 -27.30 -27.55
C ASN A 344 1.33 -28.54 -26.66
N GLU A 345 2.35 -28.88 -25.86
CA GLU A 345 2.28 -29.96 -24.88
C GLU A 345 1.28 -29.62 -23.77
N VAL A 346 1.32 -28.40 -23.23
CA VAL A 346 0.34 -27.94 -22.23
C VAL A 346 -1.07 -27.96 -22.82
N ALA A 347 -1.25 -27.43 -24.03
CA ALA A 347 -2.54 -27.51 -24.71
C ALA A 347 -2.98 -28.99 -24.86
N LYS A 348 -2.13 -29.87 -25.36
CA LYS A 348 -2.48 -31.29 -25.52
C LYS A 348 -2.85 -31.98 -24.20
N GLN A 349 -2.20 -31.63 -23.10
CA GLN A 349 -2.48 -32.19 -21.76
C GLN A 349 -3.77 -31.66 -21.14
N LEU A 350 -4.11 -30.38 -21.38
CA LEU A 350 -5.32 -29.76 -20.85
C LEU A 350 -6.58 -30.20 -21.60
N LEU A 351 -6.44 -30.44 -22.90
CA LEU A 351 -7.55 -30.59 -23.81
C LEU A 351 -7.89 -32.07 -24.05
N PRO A 352 -9.18 -32.48 -24.04
CA PRO A 352 -9.59 -33.82 -24.46
C PRO A 352 -9.05 -34.20 -25.85
N GLU A 353 -8.76 -35.48 -26.10
CA GLU A 353 -8.07 -35.97 -27.33
C GLU A 353 -8.72 -35.57 -28.67
N LYS A 354 -10.02 -35.23 -28.68
CA LYS A 354 -10.77 -34.82 -29.88
C LYS A 354 -11.05 -33.32 -29.97
N SER A 355 -10.39 -32.51 -29.14
CA SER A 355 -10.64 -31.08 -29.06
C SER A 355 -10.11 -30.34 -30.29
N LYS A 356 -10.89 -29.37 -30.79
CA LYS A 356 -10.40 -28.48 -31.86
C LYS A 356 -9.79 -27.22 -31.25
N VAL A 357 -8.57 -26.89 -31.65
CA VAL A 357 -7.85 -25.72 -31.14
C VAL A 357 -7.71 -24.67 -32.22
N ARG A 358 -8.21 -23.47 -31.96
CA ARG A 358 -7.93 -22.28 -32.75
C ARG A 358 -6.93 -21.41 -31.99
N SER A 359 -5.78 -21.13 -32.60
CA SER A 359 -4.74 -20.30 -31.98
C SER A 359 -4.72 -18.90 -32.59
N PHE A 360 -4.73 -17.87 -31.75
CA PHE A 360 -4.43 -16.49 -32.13
C PHE A 360 -3.03 -16.16 -31.65
N LYS A 361 -2.09 -16.00 -32.58
CA LYS A 361 -0.67 -15.78 -32.27
C LYS A 361 -0.01 -14.91 -33.33
N GLY A 362 0.92 -14.08 -32.87
CA GLY A 362 1.84 -13.32 -33.72
C GLY A 362 3.25 -13.34 -33.14
N ALA A 363 4.16 -12.61 -33.80
CA ALA A 363 5.54 -12.47 -33.34
C ALA A 363 5.65 -11.75 -31.98
N ASP A 364 4.70 -10.87 -31.69
CA ASP A 364 4.57 -10.13 -30.45
C ASP A 364 3.09 -9.90 -30.08
N ARG A 365 2.86 -9.09 -29.04
CA ARG A 365 1.52 -8.73 -28.55
C ARG A 365 0.69 -7.96 -29.58
N TYR A 366 1.33 -7.14 -30.42
CA TYR A 366 0.65 -6.31 -31.41
C TYR A 366 0.22 -7.16 -32.61
N ALA A 367 1.06 -8.09 -33.04
CA ALA A 367 0.72 -9.06 -34.07
C ALA A 367 -0.35 -10.05 -33.61
N THR A 368 -0.29 -10.53 -32.36
CA THR A 368 -1.37 -11.36 -31.77
C THR A 368 -2.68 -10.58 -31.72
N ASN A 369 -2.64 -9.31 -31.30
CA ASN A 369 -3.81 -8.44 -31.28
C ASN A 369 -4.38 -8.16 -32.68
N ALA A 370 -3.53 -7.95 -33.69
CA ALA A 370 -3.92 -7.79 -35.09
C ALA A 370 -4.70 -9.01 -35.61
N GLU A 371 -4.27 -10.24 -35.29
CA GLU A 371 -5.01 -11.46 -35.64
C GLU A 371 -6.39 -11.52 -34.98
N ILE A 372 -6.52 -10.98 -33.77
CA ILE A 372 -7.78 -10.96 -33.04
C ILE A 372 -8.72 -9.88 -33.60
N ILE A 373 -8.20 -8.71 -33.98
CA ILE A 373 -9.00 -7.63 -34.60
C ILE A 373 -9.68 -8.13 -35.88
N LYS A 374 -9.00 -8.97 -36.68
CA LYS A 374 -9.55 -9.58 -37.92
C LYS A 374 -10.81 -10.43 -37.68
N GLU A 375 -11.06 -10.87 -36.44
CA GLU A 375 -12.27 -11.61 -36.09
C GLU A 375 -13.52 -10.73 -35.98
N PHE A 376 -13.36 -9.41 -35.90
CA PHE A 376 -14.44 -8.44 -35.69
C PHE A 376 -14.65 -7.59 -36.94
N LYS A 377 -14.86 -8.25 -38.09
CA LYS A 377 -14.98 -7.59 -39.40
C LYS A 377 -16.14 -6.59 -39.50
N ASP A 378 -17.17 -6.77 -38.69
CA ASP A 378 -18.37 -5.92 -38.67
C ASP A 378 -18.36 -4.85 -37.58
N ALA A 379 -17.31 -4.78 -36.75
CA ALA A 379 -17.21 -3.72 -35.75
C ALA A 379 -16.89 -2.37 -36.41
N ASP A 380 -17.69 -1.35 -36.12
CA ASP A 380 -17.47 0.03 -36.56
C ASP A 380 -16.62 0.85 -35.55
N THR A 381 -16.58 0.37 -34.30
CA THR A 381 -16.00 1.06 -33.16
C THR A 381 -15.01 0.13 -32.45
N CYS A 382 -13.87 0.67 -32.05
CA CYS A 382 -12.87 -0.05 -31.26
C CYS A 382 -12.48 0.68 -29.97
N ILE A 383 -11.71 -0.01 -29.13
CA ILE A 383 -11.08 0.57 -27.94
C ILE A 383 -9.58 0.63 -28.18
N ILE A 384 -8.98 1.82 -28.15
CA ILE A 384 -7.53 2.01 -28.20
C ILE A 384 -6.97 1.95 -26.78
N ALA A 385 -6.00 1.08 -26.57
CA ALA A 385 -5.32 0.91 -25.30
C ALA A 385 -3.80 0.78 -25.49
N SER A 386 -3.04 1.15 -24.46
CA SER A 386 -1.60 0.91 -24.47
C SER A 386 -1.31 -0.60 -24.41
N GLY A 387 -0.49 -1.08 -25.35
CA GLY A 387 0.10 -2.41 -25.28
C GLY A 387 1.24 -2.50 -24.26
N GLU A 388 1.68 -1.39 -23.68
CA GLU A 388 2.82 -1.29 -22.76
C GLU A 388 2.34 -1.29 -21.30
N ASN A 389 1.23 -0.59 -21.01
CA ASN A 389 0.63 -0.46 -19.69
C ASN A 389 -0.78 -1.08 -19.64
N PHE A 390 -0.94 -2.07 -18.77
CA PHE A 390 -2.15 -2.89 -18.73
C PHE A 390 -3.34 -2.30 -17.99
N ALA A 391 -3.05 -1.47 -16.98
CA ALA A 391 -4.00 -1.21 -15.91
C ALA A 391 -5.22 -0.40 -16.34
N ASP A 392 -5.02 0.61 -17.19
CA ASP A 392 -6.10 1.46 -17.68
C ASP A 392 -7.10 0.65 -18.52
N SER A 393 -6.60 -0.36 -19.24
CA SER A 393 -7.38 -1.17 -20.18
C SER A 393 -8.10 -2.39 -19.57
N LEU A 394 -7.80 -2.74 -18.32
CA LEU A 394 -8.45 -3.88 -17.66
C LEU A 394 -9.94 -3.63 -17.42
N SER A 395 -10.28 -2.44 -16.95
CA SER A 395 -11.64 -2.05 -16.54
C SER A 395 -12.58 -1.78 -17.72
N ILE A 396 -12.05 -1.43 -18.90
CA ILE A 396 -12.86 -1.31 -20.12
C ILE A 396 -13.20 -2.68 -20.74
N GLY A 397 -12.53 -3.76 -20.31
CA GLY A 397 -12.71 -5.09 -20.89
C GLY A 397 -14.17 -5.55 -20.88
N ALA A 398 -14.89 -5.35 -19.78
CA ALA A 398 -16.32 -5.66 -19.68
C ALA A 398 -17.16 -4.91 -20.73
N TYR A 399 -16.91 -3.61 -20.91
CA TYR A 399 -17.64 -2.77 -21.87
C TYR A 399 -17.30 -3.14 -23.32
N ALA A 400 -16.00 -3.34 -23.60
CA ALA A 400 -15.51 -3.77 -24.90
C ALA A 400 -16.13 -5.11 -25.29
N THR A 401 -16.14 -6.08 -24.37
CA THR A 401 -16.77 -7.38 -24.56
C THR A 401 -18.28 -7.27 -24.73
N LYS A 402 -18.99 -6.53 -23.88
CA LYS A 402 -20.45 -6.36 -24.00
C LYS A 402 -20.84 -5.86 -25.39
N ASN A 403 -20.10 -4.89 -25.93
CA ASN A 403 -20.41 -4.29 -27.23
C ASN A 403 -19.80 -5.07 -28.40
N GLY A 404 -18.78 -5.90 -28.16
CA GLY A 404 -18.03 -6.56 -29.24
C GLY A 404 -17.05 -5.60 -29.93
N TYR A 405 -16.60 -4.56 -29.22
CA TYR A 405 -15.62 -3.62 -29.71
C TYR A 405 -14.23 -4.21 -29.50
N PRO A 406 -13.46 -4.49 -30.58
CA PRO A 406 -12.12 -5.03 -30.43
C PRO A 406 -11.24 -4.01 -29.68
N ILE A 407 -10.42 -4.53 -28.77
CA ILE A 407 -9.36 -3.75 -28.12
C ILE A 407 -8.16 -3.75 -29.07
N VAL A 408 -7.67 -2.58 -29.44
CA VAL A 408 -6.55 -2.35 -30.35
C VAL A 408 -5.38 -1.82 -29.53
N LEU A 409 -4.27 -2.56 -29.55
CA LEU A 409 -3.07 -2.22 -28.79
C LEU A 409 -2.15 -1.33 -29.60
N VAL A 410 -1.71 -0.24 -28.97
CA VAL A 410 -0.73 0.71 -29.52
C VAL A 410 0.41 0.95 -28.54
N GLN A 411 1.56 1.43 -29.04
CA GLN A 411 2.61 1.98 -28.18
C GLN A 411 2.29 3.44 -27.87
N LYS A 412 2.92 4.04 -26.85
CA LYS A 412 2.68 5.44 -26.46
C LYS A 412 2.65 6.41 -27.65
N ASN A 413 3.61 6.29 -28.57
CA ASN A 413 3.81 7.24 -29.67
C ASN A 413 3.75 6.58 -31.06
N LYS A 414 3.30 5.32 -31.16
CA LYS A 414 3.35 4.57 -32.42
C LYS A 414 2.24 3.54 -32.53
N ILE A 415 1.62 3.49 -33.72
CA ILE A 415 0.81 2.35 -34.15
C ILE A 415 1.72 1.44 -34.98
N ASN A 416 1.88 0.18 -34.59
CA ASN A 416 2.69 -0.79 -35.33
C ASN A 416 2.06 -1.09 -36.69
N ASP A 417 2.88 -1.43 -37.70
CA ASP A 417 2.39 -1.64 -39.07
C ASP A 417 1.36 -2.77 -39.15
N VAL A 418 1.55 -3.85 -38.38
CA VAL A 418 0.56 -4.94 -38.27
C VAL A 418 -0.79 -4.45 -37.72
N THR A 419 -0.77 -3.51 -36.78
CA THR A 419 -1.99 -2.89 -36.22
C THR A 419 -2.62 -1.92 -37.22
N LYS A 420 -1.80 -1.10 -37.91
CA LYS A 420 -2.27 -0.21 -38.98
C LYS A 420 -2.97 -1.02 -40.08
N GLN A 421 -2.38 -2.15 -40.49
CA GLN A 421 -2.96 -3.02 -41.50
C GLN A 421 -4.27 -3.66 -41.01
N ALA A 422 -4.30 -4.19 -39.79
CA ALA A 422 -5.53 -4.76 -39.22
C ALA A 422 -6.68 -3.74 -39.13
N LEU A 423 -6.37 -2.47 -38.81
CA LEU A 423 -7.36 -1.39 -38.83
C LEU A 423 -7.85 -1.10 -40.25
N LYS A 424 -6.94 -1.02 -41.25
CA LYS A 424 -7.30 -0.79 -42.66
C LYS A 424 -8.18 -1.90 -43.24
N ASP A 425 -7.93 -3.15 -42.86
CA ASP A 425 -8.69 -4.31 -43.33
C ASP A 425 -10.05 -4.48 -42.59
N SER A 426 -10.33 -3.63 -41.60
CA SER A 426 -11.54 -3.67 -40.80
C SER A 426 -12.55 -2.58 -41.21
N LYS A 427 -13.79 -2.67 -40.71
CA LYS A 427 -14.80 -1.61 -40.83
C LYS A 427 -14.71 -0.54 -39.73
N ILE A 428 -13.68 -0.59 -38.89
CA ILE A 428 -13.52 0.30 -37.74
C ILE A 428 -13.26 1.73 -38.22
N LYS A 429 -14.17 2.64 -37.86
CA LYS A 429 -14.11 4.07 -38.20
C LYS A 429 -14.03 4.96 -36.97
N LYS A 430 -14.45 4.46 -35.81
CA LYS A 430 -14.52 5.21 -34.56
C LYS A 430 -13.74 4.51 -33.46
N CYS A 431 -13.29 5.25 -32.47
CA CYS A 431 -12.65 4.64 -31.30
C CYS A 431 -12.87 5.41 -30.00
N TYR A 432 -12.83 4.69 -28.89
CA TYR A 432 -12.55 5.27 -27.58
C TYR A 432 -11.07 5.08 -27.27
N ILE A 433 -10.44 6.05 -26.62
CA ILE A 433 -9.10 5.90 -26.07
C ILE A 433 -9.23 5.67 -24.57
N VAL A 434 -8.58 4.63 -24.05
CA VAL A 434 -8.55 4.36 -22.61
C VAL A 434 -7.13 4.51 -22.08
N GLY A 435 -6.98 5.40 -21.10
CA GLY A 435 -5.70 5.80 -20.52
C GLY A 435 -5.31 7.23 -20.88
N GLY A 436 -4.45 7.83 -20.05
CA GLY A 436 -3.98 9.20 -20.21
C GLY A 436 -2.98 9.39 -21.36
N GLU A 437 -2.53 10.63 -21.56
CA GLU A 437 -1.55 10.97 -22.61
C GLU A 437 -0.17 10.29 -22.41
N ASN A 438 0.11 9.85 -21.18
CA ASN A 438 1.29 9.05 -20.89
C ASN A 438 1.21 7.61 -21.42
N SER A 439 0.00 7.09 -21.66
CA SER A 439 -0.24 5.73 -22.17
C SER A 439 -0.46 5.73 -23.69
N VAL A 440 -1.14 6.76 -24.22
CA VAL A 440 -1.38 6.99 -25.65
C VAL A 440 -1.23 8.49 -25.87
N SER A 441 -0.20 8.95 -26.56
CA SER A 441 0.11 10.38 -26.64
C SER A 441 -0.91 11.17 -27.47
N LYS A 442 -0.97 12.48 -27.22
CA LYS A 442 -1.85 13.40 -27.94
C LYS A 442 -1.52 13.47 -29.44
N SER A 443 -0.25 13.30 -29.81
CA SER A 443 0.17 13.25 -31.21
C SER A 443 -0.35 11.99 -31.90
N LEU A 444 -0.28 10.84 -31.23
CA LEU A 444 -0.79 9.57 -31.76
C LEU A 444 -2.29 9.59 -32.01
N GLU A 445 -3.07 10.34 -31.21
CA GLU A 445 -4.53 10.45 -31.40
C GLU A 445 -4.92 10.83 -32.83
N LYS A 446 -4.11 11.65 -33.49
CA LYS A 446 -4.36 12.14 -34.84
C LYS A 446 -4.22 11.04 -35.92
N GLU A 447 -3.56 9.94 -35.59
CA GLU A 447 -3.39 8.77 -36.47
C GLU A 447 -4.45 7.68 -36.23
N LEU A 448 -5.32 7.84 -35.23
CA LEU A 448 -6.35 6.86 -34.87
C LEU A 448 -7.62 7.04 -35.73
N PRO A 449 -8.51 6.03 -35.75
CA PRO A 449 -9.89 6.23 -36.20
C PRO A 449 -10.55 7.40 -35.46
N GLN A 450 -11.71 7.87 -35.93
CA GLN A 450 -12.42 9.01 -35.33
C GLN A 450 -12.58 8.82 -33.81
N VAL A 451 -11.84 9.58 -33.03
CA VAL A 451 -11.85 9.50 -31.57
C VAL A 451 -13.19 10.04 -31.09
N ILE A 452 -14.02 9.16 -30.54
CA ILE A 452 -15.27 9.52 -29.86
C ILE A 452 -14.91 10.28 -28.59
N GLU A 453 -14.05 9.67 -27.76
CA GLU A 453 -13.63 10.23 -26.48
C GLU A 453 -12.38 9.55 -25.94
N ARG A 454 -11.59 10.29 -25.16
CA ARG A 454 -10.56 9.73 -24.28
C ARG A 454 -11.09 9.62 -22.86
N ILE A 455 -11.05 8.42 -22.31
CA ILE A 455 -11.44 8.12 -20.92
C ILE A 455 -10.17 7.86 -20.12
N ALA A 456 -9.82 8.81 -19.25
CA ALA A 456 -8.60 8.76 -18.45
C ALA A 456 -8.79 9.47 -17.11
N GLY A 457 -8.33 8.83 -16.04
CA GLY A 457 -8.14 9.42 -14.71
C GLY A 457 -6.66 9.73 -14.44
N ASN A 458 -6.38 10.28 -13.27
CA ASN A 458 -5.00 10.52 -12.82
C ASN A 458 -4.20 9.22 -12.60
N ASP A 459 -4.91 8.12 -12.36
CA ASP A 459 -4.36 6.77 -12.23
C ASP A 459 -5.34 5.71 -12.77
N ARG A 460 -4.95 4.44 -12.67
CA ARG A 460 -5.73 3.28 -13.11
C ARG A 460 -7.06 3.13 -12.35
N TYR A 461 -7.11 3.58 -11.10
CA TYR A 461 -8.28 3.44 -10.24
C TYR A 461 -9.31 4.49 -10.66
N GLU A 462 -8.91 5.75 -10.79
CA GLU A 462 -9.78 6.82 -11.29
C GLU A 462 -10.24 6.57 -12.74
N THR A 463 -9.38 6.01 -13.59
CA THR A 463 -9.77 5.59 -14.94
C THR A 463 -10.88 4.54 -14.89
N SER A 464 -10.78 3.54 -14.02
CA SER A 464 -11.84 2.53 -13.84
C SER A 464 -13.17 3.13 -13.35
N LEU A 465 -13.12 4.15 -12.48
CA LEU A 465 -14.32 4.85 -12.01
C LEU A 465 -14.95 5.69 -13.12
N LYS A 466 -14.17 6.36 -13.97
CA LYS A 466 -14.70 7.10 -15.12
C LYS A 466 -15.36 6.19 -16.15
N ILE A 467 -14.81 4.98 -16.36
CA ILE A 467 -15.44 3.96 -17.20
C ILE A 467 -16.77 3.51 -16.59
N ALA A 468 -16.78 3.26 -15.28
CA ALA A 468 -17.99 2.86 -14.55
C ALA A 468 -19.08 3.94 -14.61
N ASP A 469 -18.75 5.19 -14.28
CA ASP A 469 -19.66 6.34 -14.31
C ASP A 469 -20.20 6.61 -15.72
N LYS A 470 -19.40 6.37 -16.76
CA LYS A 470 -19.82 6.64 -18.14
C LYS A 470 -20.80 5.59 -18.67
N PHE A 471 -20.48 4.32 -18.47
CA PHE A 471 -21.15 3.22 -19.17
C PHE A 471 -22.09 2.38 -18.29
N TYR A 472 -22.07 2.58 -16.95
CA TYR A 472 -22.75 1.73 -15.99
C TYR A 472 -23.50 2.53 -14.90
N LYS A 473 -24.06 3.68 -15.24
CA LYS A 473 -24.78 4.58 -14.30
C LYS A 473 -25.90 3.89 -13.53
N ASP A 474 -26.58 2.96 -14.19
CA ASP A 474 -27.73 2.25 -13.64
C ASP A 474 -27.39 0.89 -13.03
N ALA A 475 -26.10 0.50 -13.01
CA ALA A 475 -25.71 -0.79 -12.46
C ALA A 475 -25.92 -0.85 -10.94
N GLU A 476 -26.59 -1.90 -10.48
CA GLU A 476 -26.77 -2.20 -9.05
C GLU A 476 -25.68 -3.12 -8.49
N GLY A 477 -24.86 -3.69 -9.37
CA GLY A 477 -23.73 -4.54 -9.04
C GLY A 477 -22.41 -4.01 -9.59
N ALA A 478 -21.29 -4.39 -8.98
CA ALA A 478 -19.95 -4.17 -9.49
C ALA A 478 -18.99 -5.31 -9.12
N TYR A 479 -18.01 -5.55 -9.99
CA TYR A 479 -16.86 -6.38 -9.67
C TYR A 479 -15.71 -5.50 -9.20
N LEU A 480 -15.10 -5.83 -8.07
CA LEU A 480 -13.92 -5.14 -7.54
C LEU A 480 -12.70 -6.05 -7.64
N ALA A 481 -11.66 -5.63 -8.35
CA ALA A 481 -10.46 -6.44 -8.52
C ALA A 481 -9.19 -5.61 -8.31
N SER A 482 -8.07 -6.30 -8.17
CA SER A 482 -6.77 -5.65 -8.02
C SER A 482 -6.41 -4.85 -9.27
N GLY A 483 -6.00 -3.60 -9.10
CA GLY A 483 -5.34 -2.84 -10.15
C GLY A 483 -3.86 -3.18 -10.32
N GLU A 484 -3.26 -3.90 -9.37
CA GLU A 484 -1.82 -4.20 -9.34
C GLU A 484 -1.46 -5.47 -10.12
N VAL A 485 -2.39 -6.42 -10.18
CA VAL A 485 -2.28 -7.66 -10.95
C VAL A 485 -3.47 -7.85 -11.89
N PHE A 486 -3.25 -8.44 -13.05
CA PHE A 486 -4.24 -8.44 -14.13
C PHE A 486 -5.10 -9.70 -14.22
N ALA A 487 -4.63 -10.82 -13.68
CA ALA A 487 -5.14 -12.15 -14.02
C ALA A 487 -6.61 -12.33 -13.61
N ASP A 488 -6.95 -11.89 -12.40
CA ASP A 488 -8.29 -11.97 -11.83
C ASP A 488 -9.26 -11.06 -12.59
N SER A 489 -8.85 -9.81 -12.85
CA SER A 489 -9.55 -8.80 -13.65
C SER A 489 -9.84 -9.28 -15.08
N LEU A 490 -8.87 -9.93 -15.71
CA LEU A 490 -9.04 -10.50 -17.04
C LEU A 490 -10.09 -11.61 -17.06
N ALA A 491 -10.02 -12.53 -16.10
CA ALA A 491 -10.89 -13.71 -16.07
C ALA A 491 -12.36 -13.35 -15.77
N ILE A 492 -12.64 -12.28 -15.02
CA ILE A 492 -14.02 -11.86 -14.70
C ILE A 492 -14.68 -11.05 -15.82
N ASN A 493 -13.92 -10.39 -16.70
CA ASN A 493 -14.49 -9.50 -17.71
C ASN A 493 -15.61 -10.11 -18.58
N PRO A 494 -15.56 -11.38 -19.05
CA PRO A 494 -16.68 -12.01 -19.75
C PRO A 494 -17.98 -12.04 -18.93
N ILE A 495 -17.86 -12.26 -17.63
CA ILE A 495 -18.97 -12.31 -16.68
C ILE A 495 -19.48 -10.89 -16.40
N ALA A 496 -18.58 -9.93 -16.18
CA ALA A 496 -18.91 -8.51 -16.03
C ALA A 496 -19.68 -7.97 -17.24
N ALA A 497 -19.25 -8.33 -18.45
CA ALA A 497 -19.95 -8.00 -19.68
C ALA A 497 -21.35 -8.62 -19.77
N LYS A 498 -21.49 -9.88 -19.34
CA LYS A 498 -22.77 -10.60 -19.35
C LYS A 498 -23.80 -10.02 -18.40
N PHE A 499 -23.38 -9.61 -17.20
CA PHE A 499 -24.27 -8.99 -16.20
C PHE A 499 -24.41 -7.48 -16.35
N ASP A 500 -23.71 -6.89 -17.30
CA ASP A 500 -23.70 -5.43 -17.53
C ASP A 500 -23.31 -4.63 -16.28
N VAL A 501 -22.22 -5.05 -15.64
CA VAL A 501 -21.69 -4.41 -14.43
C VAL A 501 -20.24 -3.96 -14.65
N PRO A 502 -19.80 -2.86 -14.01
CA PRO A 502 -18.44 -2.36 -14.15
C PRO A 502 -17.44 -3.25 -13.42
N LEU A 503 -16.22 -3.28 -13.96
CA LEU A 503 -15.04 -3.76 -13.24
C LEU A 503 -14.29 -2.55 -12.66
N ILE A 504 -14.37 -2.38 -11.34
CA ILE A 504 -13.69 -1.34 -10.58
C ILE A 504 -12.36 -1.88 -10.09
N LEU A 505 -11.30 -1.09 -10.20
CA LEU A 505 -9.98 -1.45 -9.72
C LEU A 505 -9.69 -0.83 -8.36
N THR A 506 -8.96 -1.56 -7.51
CA THR A 506 -8.48 -1.07 -6.20
C THR A 506 -7.02 -1.46 -5.97
N PRO A 507 -6.23 -0.66 -5.22
CA PRO A 507 -5.01 -1.12 -4.59
C PRO A 507 -5.30 -2.30 -3.67
N LYS A 508 -4.26 -3.09 -3.38
CA LYS A 508 -4.39 -4.30 -2.57
C LYS A 508 -4.94 -4.03 -1.18
N ASP A 509 -4.36 -3.08 -0.45
CA ASP A 509 -4.55 -2.96 1.00
C ASP A 509 -5.42 -1.76 1.42
N LYS A 510 -5.85 -0.92 0.47
CA LYS A 510 -6.64 0.28 0.77
C LYS A 510 -7.60 0.63 -0.36
N LEU A 511 -8.89 0.74 -0.04
CA LEU A 511 -9.88 1.27 -0.97
C LEU A 511 -9.68 2.79 -1.16
N PRO A 512 -9.54 3.31 -2.39
CA PRO A 512 -9.36 4.73 -2.60
C PRO A 512 -10.61 5.50 -2.17
N GLN A 513 -10.45 6.69 -1.58
CA GLN A 513 -11.58 7.52 -1.15
C GLN A 513 -12.53 7.84 -2.31
N LYS A 514 -11.97 8.14 -3.50
CA LYS A 514 -12.75 8.36 -4.72
C LYS A 514 -13.61 7.15 -5.10
N THR A 515 -13.15 5.93 -4.80
CA THR A 515 -13.93 4.71 -5.04
C THR A 515 -15.11 4.63 -4.09
N LEU A 516 -14.92 4.91 -2.80
CA LEU A 516 -16.02 5.00 -1.84
C LEU A 516 -17.05 6.07 -2.24
N GLU A 517 -16.59 7.28 -2.58
CA GLU A 517 -17.45 8.37 -3.02
C GLU A 517 -18.24 8.02 -4.28
N TYR A 518 -17.64 7.31 -5.23
CA TYR A 518 -18.32 6.80 -6.41
C TYR A 518 -19.41 5.78 -6.03
N LEU A 519 -19.07 4.78 -5.20
CA LEU A 519 -20.03 3.76 -4.77
C LEU A 519 -21.23 4.38 -4.03
N GLU A 520 -20.98 5.35 -3.14
CA GLU A 520 -22.03 6.08 -2.41
C GLU A 520 -22.98 6.86 -3.35
N LYS A 521 -22.47 7.41 -4.45
CA LYS A 521 -23.30 8.16 -5.42
C LYS A 521 -23.98 7.26 -6.46
N SER A 522 -23.41 6.09 -6.74
CA SER A 522 -23.92 5.14 -7.74
C SER A 522 -25.19 4.42 -7.29
N LYS A 523 -25.78 3.57 -8.13
CA LYS A 523 -26.85 2.64 -7.70
C LYS A 523 -26.31 1.30 -7.17
N ILE A 524 -25.00 1.13 -7.13
CA ILE A 524 -24.36 -0.11 -6.73
C ILE A 524 -24.68 -0.40 -5.26
N ILE A 525 -25.22 -1.59 -5.03
CA ILE A 525 -25.46 -2.17 -3.70
C ILE A 525 -24.82 -3.55 -3.57
N GLN A 526 -24.44 -4.20 -4.68
CA GLN A 526 -23.77 -5.50 -4.69
C GLN A 526 -22.33 -5.35 -5.18
N VAL A 527 -21.35 -5.79 -4.38
CA VAL A 527 -19.93 -5.76 -4.75
C VAL A 527 -19.33 -7.15 -4.64
N ALA A 528 -18.87 -7.71 -5.75
CA ALA A 528 -18.15 -8.98 -5.77
C ALA A 528 -16.65 -8.73 -5.95
N ILE A 529 -15.87 -9.03 -4.92
CA ILE A 529 -14.41 -8.94 -4.94
C ILE A 529 -13.85 -10.13 -5.71
N ILE A 530 -13.02 -9.88 -6.72
CA ILE A 530 -12.39 -10.93 -7.52
C ILE A 530 -10.91 -10.99 -7.20
N GLY A 531 -10.45 -12.18 -6.80
CA GLY A 531 -9.09 -12.43 -6.35
C GLY A 531 -9.00 -12.68 -4.84
N GLY A 532 -7.90 -13.32 -4.44
CA GLY A 532 -7.65 -13.66 -3.03
C GLY A 532 -7.16 -12.48 -2.20
N GLU A 533 -7.02 -12.69 -0.89
CA GLU A 533 -6.58 -11.65 0.05
C GLU A 533 -5.17 -11.09 -0.23
N LYS A 534 -4.35 -11.82 -1.00
CA LYS A 534 -3.04 -11.37 -1.44
C LYS A 534 -3.10 -10.27 -2.50
N THR A 535 -4.22 -10.13 -3.22
CA THR A 535 -4.39 -9.19 -4.34
C THR A 535 -5.43 -8.11 -4.04
N VAL A 536 -6.45 -8.44 -3.25
CA VAL A 536 -7.40 -7.48 -2.64
C VAL A 536 -7.64 -7.93 -1.20
N SER A 537 -7.17 -7.15 -0.23
CA SER A 537 -7.10 -7.54 1.17
C SER A 537 -8.48 -7.80 1.80
N LYS A 538 -8.49 -8.51 2.93
CA LYS A 538 -9.70 -8.74 3.72
C LYS A 538 -10.25 -7.44 4.31
N GLN A 539 -9.38 -6.49 4.61
CA GLN A 539 -9.74 -5.18 5.16
C GLN A 539 -10.68 -4.43 4.22
N ILE A 540 -10.43 -4.44 2.90
CA ILE A 540 -11.33 -3.81 1.91
C ILE A 540 -12.72 -4.45 1.94
N GLN A 541 -12.79 -5.78 2.07
CA GLN A 541 -14.06 -6.48 2.17
C GLN A 541 -14.83 -6.08 3.44
N GLN A 542 -14.13 -5.99 4.57
CA GLN A 542 -14.71 -5.57 5.85
C GLN A 542 -15.15 -4.10 5.81
N GLU A 543 -14.37 -3.23 5.16
CA GLU A 543 -14.69 -1.81 4.98
C GLU A 543 -15.98 -1.62 4.17
N LEU A 544 -16.13 -2.34 3.05
CA LEU A 544 -17.34 -2.31 2.23
C LEU A 544 -18.55 -2.93 2.94
N ALA A 545 -18.35 -4.03 3.66
CA ALA A 545 -19.44 -4.74 4.34
C ALA A 545 -19.82 -4.10 5.69
N LYS A 546 -19.10 -3.08 6.17
CA LYS A 546 -19.21 -2.55 7.53
C LYS A 546 -20.64 -2.16 7.92
N ASN A 547 -21.40 -1.57 7.00
CA ASN A 547 -22.77 -1.11 7.26
C ASN A 547 -23.82 -2.17 6.98
N ASN A 548 -23.44 -3.26 6.30
CA ASN A 548 -24.31 -4.40 6.11
C ASN A 548 -23.90 -5.51 7.08
N GLN A 549 -24.40 -5.42 8.31
CA GLN A 549 -24.08 -6.41 9.34
C GLN A 549 -24.58 -7.81 8.97
N GLU A 550 -25.48 -7.96 7.99
CA GLU A 550 -26.02 -9.23 7.46
C GLU A 550 -25.06 -9.96 6.52
N VAL A 551 -24.02 -9.30 6.04
CA VAL A 551 -23.04 -9.91 5.15
C VAL A 551 -22.00 -10.68 5.95
N ALA A 552 -21.97 -12.00 5.74
CA ALA A 552 -20.87 -12.83 6.16
C ALA A 552 -19.62 -12.52 5.32
N THR A 553 -18.51 -12.21 5.97
CA THR A 553 -17.22 -11.94 5.31
C THR A 553 -16.38 -13.20 5.15
N THR A 554 -16.61 -14.22 5.98
CA THR A 554 -16.00 -15.55 5.83
C THR A 554 -16.96 -16.64 6.28
N VAL A 555 -16.90 -17.79 5.61
CA VAL A 555 -17.63 -19.00 6.00
C VAL A 555 -16.62 -20.07 6.38
N THR A 556 -16.61 -20.48 7.64
CA THR A 556 -15.73 -21.57 8.10
C THR A 556 -16.50 -22.86 8.25
N PHE A 557 -15.82 -23.96 7.90
CA PHE A 557 -16.26 -25.32 8.12
C PHE A 557 -15.27 -26.02 9.04
N THR A 558 -15.77 -26.50 10.17
CA THR A 558 -14.98 -27.24 11.15
C THR A 558 -15.48 -28.66 11.21
N TYR A 559 -14.57 -29.64 11.15
CA TYR A 559 -14.92 -31.05 11.17
C TYR A 559 -13.94 -31.84 12.02
N THR A 560 -14.37 -32.99 12.53
CA THR A 560 -13.50 -33.90 13.28
C THR A 560 -12.81 -34.85 12.30
N LYS A 561 -11.47 -34.89 12.35
CA LYS A 561 -10.61 -35.81 11.60
C LYS A 561 -9.62 -36.44 12.56
N ASP A 562 -9.60 -37.78 12.63
CA ASP A 562 -8.71 -38.55 13.50
C ASP A 562 -8.76 -38.10 14.98
N GLY A 563 -9.98 -37.82 15.49
CA GLY A 563 -10.21 -37.34 16.85
C GLY A 563 -9.85 -35.86 17.10
N LYS A 564 -9.41 -35.11 16.09
CA LYS A 564 -9.05 -33.68 16.21
C LYS A 564 -10.01 -32.80 15.40
N LYS A 565 -10.40 -31.65 15.96
CA LYS A 565 -11.15 -30.63 15.21
C LYS A 565 -10.24 -29.90 14.23
N VAL A 566 -10.61 -29.89 12.97
CA VAL A 566 -9.94 -29.18 11.87
C VAL A 566 -10.91 -28.13 11.36
N THR A 567 -10.50 -26.86 11.38
CA THR A 567 -11.27 -25.74 10.80
C THR A 567 -10.62 -25.30 9.50
N ARG A 568 -11.42 -25.14 8.45
CA ARG A 568 -11.00 -24.51 7.20
C ARG A 568 -12.05 -23.52 6.71
N GLU A 569 -11.62 -22.52 5.97
CA GLU A 569 -12.56 -21.65 5.25
C GLU A 569 -13.13 -22.40 4.03
N LEU A 570 -14.40 -22.16 3.74
CA LEU A 570 -15.02 -22.65 2.52
C LEU A 570 -14.57 -21.80 1.33
N THR A 571 -14.37 -22.45 0.19
CA THR A 571 -14.26 -21.76 -1.09
C THR A 571 -15.59 -21.11 -1.47
N ASN A 572 -15.58 -20.15 -2.39
CA ASN A 572 -16.83 -19.47 -2.77
C ASN A 572 -17.84 -20.39 -3.44
N ALA A 573 -17.39 -21.41 -4.19
CA ALA A 573 -18.28 -22.42 -4.73
C ALA A 573 -18.98 -23.21 -3.61
N GLU A 574 -18.23 -23.62 -2.59
CA GLU A 574 -18.75 -24.31 -1.41
C GLU A 574 -19.69 -23.38 -0.60
N ALA A 575 -19.31 -22.12 -0.40
CA ALA A 575 -20.13 -21.14 0.31
C ALA A 575 -21.45 -20.82 -0.44
N ASN A 576 -21.41 -20.74 -1.77
CA ASN A 576 -22.61 -20.54 -2.60
C ASN A 576 -23.54 -21.76 -2.59
N GLU A 577 -22.98 -22.96 -2.59
CA GLU A 577 -23.76 -24.20 -2.44
C GLU A 577 -24.40 -24.25 -1.04
N LEU A 578 -23.64 -23.92 0.01
CA LEU A 578 -24.16 -23.79 1.37
C LEU A 578 -25.27 -22.73 1.45
N ALA A 579 -25.10 -21.56 0.85
CA ALA A 579 -26.10 -20.49 0.86
C ALA A 579 -27.42 -20.93 0.20
N LYS A 580 -27.36 -21.72 -0.88
CA LYS A 580 -28.58 -22.30 -1.48
C LYS A 580 -29.29 -23.24 -0.52
N LEU A 581 -28.55 -24.12 0.16
CA LEU A 581 -29.09 -25.02 1.16
C LEU A 581 -29.70 -24.23 2.33
N MET A 582 -29.05 -23.14 2.76
CA MET A 582 -29.54 -22.27 3.82
C MET A 582 -30.82 -21.51 3.42
N ASN A 583 -30.94 -21.08 2.16
CA ASN A 583 -32.19 -20.48 1.67
C ASN A 583 -33.34 -21.49 1.57
N GLU A 584 -33.04 -22.77 1.31
CA GLU A 584 -34.04 -23.83 1.37
C GLU A 584 -34.49 -24.09 2.82
N HIS A 585 -33.63 -23.88 3.81
CA HIS A 585 -33.92 -24.06 5.24
C HIS A 585 -35.04 -23.15 5.77
N ASP A 586 -35.13 -21.89 5.33
CA ASP A 586 -36.14 -20.94 5.84
C ASP A 586 -37.59 -21.39 5.57
N LYS A 587 -37.78 -22.39 4.70
CA LYS A 587 -39.07 -23.04 4.46
C LYS A 587 -39.48 -24.03 5.56
N TYR A 588 -38.57 -24.48 6.42
CA TYR A 588 -38.75 -25.66 7.28
C TYR A 588 -38.70 -25.40 8.79
N VAL A 589 -38.36 -24.19 9.27
CA VAL A 589 -38.05 -23.94 10.69
C VAL A 589 -38.84 -22.75 11.25
N LYS A 590 -39.59 -22.94 12.35
CA LYS A 590 -40.48 -21.93 12.96
C LYS A 590 -40.48 -21.80 14.50
N ASP A 591 -39.74 -22.60 15.29
CA ASP A 591 -39.85 -22.51 16.76
C ASP A 591 -38.58 -22.95 17.55
N GLN A 592 -38.57 -22.59 18.83
CA GLN A 592 -37.48 -22.09 19.66
C GLN A 592 -37.20 -22.98 20.88
N ARG A 593 -36.36 -24.02 20.76
CA ARG A 593 -35.74 -24.71 21.91
C ARG A 593 -34.87 -25.87 21.44
N LEU A 594 -33.56 -25.82 21.69
CA LEU A 594 -32.75 -26.86 22.38
C LEU A 594 -31.29 -26.93 21.91
N LYS A 595 -30.44 -27.19 22.92
CA LYS A 595 -28.99 -27.00 22.96
C LYS A 595 -28.28 -28.37 23.02
N SER A 596 -27.10 -28.44 22.40
CA SER A 596 -26.03 -29.47 22.52
C SER A 596 -26.17 -30.77 21.70
N ILE A 597 -25.34 -30.90 20.64
CA ILE A 597 -24.45 -32.03 20.26
C ILE A 597 -23.59 -31.57 19.05
N PHE A 598 -22.29 -31.92 19.00
CA PHE A 598 -21.39 -31.57 17.87
C PHE A 598 -20.84 -32.81 17.16
N ASP A 599 -20.92 -32.80 15.83
CA ASP A 599 -19.80 -33.11 14.93
C ASP A 599 -20.04 -32.42 13.58
N ASN A 600 -18.97 -31.84 13.01
CA ASN A 600 -18.94 -31.00 11.80
C ASN A 600 -19.89 -29.77 11.82
N TYR A 601 -19.37 -28.54 11.79
CA TYR A 601 -20.17 -27.31 11.82
C TYR A 601 -19.72 -26.25 10.79
N PHE A 602 -20.67 -25.48 10.27
CA PHE A 602 -20.46 -24.26 9.50
C PHE A 602 -20.60 -23.04 10.41
N THR A 603 -19.90 -21.95 10.11
CA THR A 603 -20.01 -20.69 10.85
C THR A 603 -19.87 -19.53 9.87
N LEU A 604 -20.86 -18.64 9.86
CA LEU A 604 -20.82 -17.37 9.12
C LEU A 604 -20.26 -16.27 10.01
N VAL A 605 -19.10 -15.70 9.67
CA VAL A 605 -18.52 -14.58 10.43
C VAL A 605 -18.84 -13.27 9.71
N GLY A 606 -19.65 -12.42 10.35
CA GLY A 606 -20.02 -11.09 9.85
C GLY A 606 -18.86 -10.09 9.87
N ALA A 607 -19.04 -8.96 9.19
CA ALA A 607 -18.02 -7.90 9.10
C ALA A 607 -17.58 -7.31 10.45
N ASN A 608 -18.44 -7.40 11.47
CA ASN A 608 -18.16 -7.00 12.86
C ASN A 608 -17.49 -8.11 13.70
N GLY A 609 -17.12 -9.23 13.09
CA GLY A 609 -16.53 -10.39 13.77
C GLY A 609 -17.54 -11.26 14.53
N ARG A 610 -18.84 -10.93 14.52
CA ARG A 610 -19.87 -11.75 15.15
C ARG A 610 -20.27 -12.91 14.25
N THR A 611 -20.50 -14.08 14.85
CA THR A 611 -21.10 -15.22 14.14
C THR A 611 -22.57 -14.96 13.90
N LYS A 612 -23.05 -15.15 12.67
CA LYS A 612 -24.48 -15.01 12.33
C LYS A 612 -25.21 -16.34 12.33
N VAL A 613 -24.68 -17.37 11.65
CA VAL A 613 -25.36 -18.69 11.57
C VAL A 613 -24.34 -19.80 11.72
N ALA A 614 -24.66 -20.77 12.58
CA ALA A 614 -23.95 -22.01 12.74
C ALA A 614 -24.83 -23.18 12.25
N VAL A 615 -24.28 -24.06 11.42
CA VAL A 615 -24.99 -25.26 10.95
C VAL A 615 -24.17 -26.49 11.27
N SER A 616 -24.63 -27.38 12.15
CA SER A 616 -23.97 -28.65 12.48
C SER A 616 -24.63 -29.84 11.76
N VAL A 617 -23.82 -30.80 11.32
CA VAL A 617 -24.30 -31.99 10.59
C VAL A 617 -23.70 -33.26 11.18
N ASN A 618 -24.51 -34.03 11.89
CA ASN A 618 -24.15 -35.35 12.38
C ASN A 618 -24.38 -36.40 11.27
N ILE A 619 -23.27 -36.84 10.65
CA ILE A 619 -23.30 -37.80 9.54
C ILE A 619 -23.73 -39.20 10.01
N GLU A 620 -23.39 -39.60 11.24
CA GLU A 620 -23.68 -40.94 11.76
C GLU A 620 -25.17 -41.10 12.07
N LYS A 621 -25.77 -40.04 12.64
CA LYS A 621 -27.19 -40.01 12.97
C LYS A 621 -28.09 -39.51 11.82
N ASN A 622 -27.49 -39.01 10.73
CA ASN A 622 -28.17 -38.28 9.67
C ASN A 622 -29.04 -37.12 10.20
N GLU A 623 -28.46 -36.29 11.06
CA GLU A 623 -29.16 -35.16 11.69
C GLU A 623 -28.47 -33.83 11.30
N VAL A 624 -29.27 -32.79 11.06
CA VAL A 624 -28.77 -31.42 10.79
C VAL A 624 -29.37 -30.46 11.81
N VAL A 625 -28.52 -29.67 12.45
CA VAL A 625 -28.88 -28.63 13.43
C VAL A 625 -28.48 -27.28 12.86
N ILE A 626 -29.41 -26.33 12.81
CA ILE A 626 -29.16 -24.97 12.28
C ILE A 626 -29.47 -23.98 13.39
N ASP A 627 -28.50 -23.16 13.78
CA ASP A 627 -28.55 -22.22 14.90
C ASP A 627 -28.17 -20.81 14.42
N ASP A 628 -29.06 -19.83 14.60
CA ASP A 628 -28.71 -18.42 14.42
C ASP A 628 -27.93 -17.99 15.67
N ALA A 629 -26.61 -17.90 15.55
CA ALA A 629 -25.71 -17.66 16.67
C ALA A 629 -25.90 -16.28 17.34
N ILE A 630 -26.82 -15.45 16.82
CA ILE A 630 -27.20 -14.16 17.41
C ILE A 630 -28.48 -14.28 18.28
N LEU A 631 -29.30 -15.33 18.14
CA LEU A 631 -30.59 -15.46 18.85
C LEU A 631 -30.97 -16.93 19.16
N GLU A 632 -30.27 -17.57 20.10
CA GLU A 632 -30.64 -18.74 20.97
C GLU A 632 -31.50 -19.93 20.46
N LYS A 633 -31.95 -20.00 19.21
CA LYS A 633 -33.10 -20.83 18.82
C LYS A 633 -32.92 -21.49 17.47
N GLY A 634 -32.09 -22.52 17.45
CA GLY A 634 -31.93 -23.41 16.31
C GLY A 634 -32.99 -24.52 16.19
N ALA A 635 -33.08 -25.14 15.01
CA ALA A 635 -33.96 -26.28 14.74
C ALA A 635 -33.23 -27.50 14.18
N THR A 636 -33.84 -28.67 14.36
CA THR A 636 -33.27 -29.98 13.99
C THR A 636 -34.10 -30.64 12.88
N LEU A 637 -33.43 -31.05 11.81
CA LEU A 637 -34.01 -31.83 10.71
C LEU A 637 -33.55 -33.30 10.83
N ASN A 638 -34.49 -34.25 10.75
CA ASN A 638 -34.21 -35.69 10.91
C ASN A 638 -33.86 -36.40 9.57
N LYS A 639 -33.47 -37.69 9.67
CA LYS A 639 -32.96 -38.55 8.59
C LYS A 639 -33.83 -38.69 7.33
N ASP A 640 -35.14 -38.43 7.42
CA ASP A 640 -36.07 -38.60 6.29
C ASP A 640 -36.31 -37.27 5.55
N ASN A 641 -35.75 -36.17 6.05
CA ASN A 641 -35.87 -34.86 5.46
C ASN A 641 -34.90 -34.68 4.27
N GLU A 642 -35.44 -34.31 3.10
CA GLU A 642 -34.63 -34.12 1.88
C GLU A 642 -33.57 -33.03 2.02
N LEU A 643 -33.84 -31.94 2.75
CA LEU A 643 -32.85 -30.90 3.00
C LEU A 643 -31.69 -31.43 3.87
N ALA A 644 -31.97 -32.26 4.87
CA ALA A 644 -30.94 -32.92 5.68
C ALA A 644 -30.03 -33.82 4.82
N LYS A 645 -30.59 -34.59 3.88
CA LYS A 645 -29.82 -35.40 2.93
C LYS A 645 -28.90 -34.54 2.05
N GLN A 646 -29.37 -33.38 1.61
CA GLN A 646 -28.57 -32.45 0.81
C GLN A 646 -27.37 -31.90 1.60
N TYR A 647 -27.58 -31.45 2.85
CA TYR A 647 -26.49 -31.01 3.73
C TYR A 647 -25.47 -32.12 4.01
N ILE A 648 -25.91 -33.35 4.27
CA ILE A 648 -25.01 -34.50 4.49
C ILE A 648 -24.18 -34.80 3.25
N LYS A 649 -24.81 -34.77 2.05
CA LYS A 649 -24.10 -34.97 0.78
C LYS A 649 -23.05 -33.87 0.55
N PHE A 650 -23.41 -32.62 0.81
CA PHE A 650 -22.50 -31.49 0.74
C PHE A 650 -21.28 -31.68 1.65
N ILE A 651 -21.48 -32.04 2.92
CA ILE A 651 -20.40 -32.32 3.87
C ILE A 651 -19.50 -33.47 3.40
N LYS A 652 -20.07 -34.56 2.87
CA LYS A 652 -19.30 -35.68 2.35
C LYS A 652 -18.37 -35.24 1.21
N ASN A 653 -18.85 -34.37 0.33
CA ASN A 653 -18.03 -33.78 -0.73
C ASN A 653 -16.91 -32.88 -0.16
N LEU A 654 -17.20 -32.07 0.86
CA LEU A 654 -16.21 -31.21 1.52
C LEU A 654 -15.07 -31.97 2.19
N LYS A 655 -15.32 -33.19 2.67
CA LYS A 655 -14.30 -34.07 3.29
C LYS A 655 -13.43 -34.80 2.27
N GLN A 656 -13.92 -34.99 1.04
CA GLN A 656 -13.20 -35.65 -0.04
C GLN A 656 -12.24 -34.71 -0.78
N ASN A 657 -12.59 -33.42 -0.82
CA ASN A 657 -11.78 -32.34 -1.38
C ASN A 657 -10.84 -31.75 -0.33
#